data_AF-A0A932QH39-F1
#
_entry.id   AF-A0A932QH39-F1
#
_cell.length_a   1.000
_cell.length_b   1.000
_cell.length_c   1.000
_cell.angle_alpha   90.00
_cell.angle_beta   90.00
_cell.angle_gamma   90.00
#
_symmetry.space_group_name_H-M   'P 1'
#
loop_
_entity.id
_entity.type
_entity.pdbx_description
1 polymer ?
#
loop_
_entity_poly.entity_id
_entity_poly.type
_entity_poly.pdbx_seq_one_letter_code
_entity_poly.pdbx_strand_id
1 'polypeptide(L)'
;MTHFSRRLSSAALLVAALGVALGASAGGAFAQQLPPRQGEDDPRARSDYFEQQRAYPFPRIPAGARYRALQSMRLRNLTMPSALASPMGAWQSMGPAPIAGNNSGRVAAIAVHPTNPQIIYAGGAQGGVWKTTNGGASWTPLGDAQCSLAIGSITIDPVNPNIVYAGTGEENFSQDSYYGCGILRTTDGGATWTTLGQGTFQTSNGGARIAKILIDPATAGTTSATLYAATTFGLYKSVDGGNFWSQVLNKGYSYVTDVVMPGTPGNPIFAASAGPFTNAANGVYESGDGGITWALVGGGLPTTNVGRIAIAVSPLNKNIMWVSVENPSSGNLTGLYRTGDGGVTWAKVGASGVSCSAQCWYAMVVTASPTDTNTVYFSGLSLYRSVDGGASFSDVALPVHVDHHALSFDPTTPTTMYAGTDGGVFKSADQGSTWSSLNTNLSITQFYGGFSLHPTSGAMLGGAQDNGTLEYTGSSTWGWVLGGDGGFTAINPDNPTIGYAETQWSAFSGYSGPRRRTTPGAGFALANSGIGLGDNALFIPPLVLDPAHSSYLYFGTSKLYRTRNGGDSWSTFGTGMFVRGGNVSAIGVAQSDTNTVYVGSNQGDIAVTTDGGATWRAITGLPSRYITSITVNRANPAIAYVTVSGFGTGHVWRTTNTGSSWTDLSANLPNIPVNGFALVPGGEFDIGTDLGVFRSSDDGASWSVASTGLPNVAVYDVVYNLTTKTLAAATHGRGAWTVSLTPTLTPTQVFVDAAPSSYTSGALTRTFSVSLREVTGVTVPGASNAITATITAGGGTLNGTTTVSAVSGMANFFAMSITGSGPQTVTFSAAGMTPASVVVRMVVPVTMSLSPTSSRDSVLAGATTAHADSASLTMTGDSAAVTAWTATKAHAWTTLTTASGTGPGRVRWTRNPTGLAVGKYVDTITVTAPQASNGPLRIIDTLVVRPSVVAVSFAGDTIRGAQNDVASIDLQADLSALPGSALLAYAATVSWDSSVVRLDSARAIASGFAAPAATAAGLGKLQLSASQATGRGGAFGLARLYYRFVSDSSGRKSALTPLFTTLTSGTNTSLLGTLAVSNGGAVAVGVLRGDVNGDGQLTAADAQLILQAAAGLPLAAPAKALQNGDANCNGKLEARDAQIVLAKLVGLPVGQFCVGKVR
;
A
#
# COMPACT_ATOMS: atom_id res chain seq x y z
N MET A 1 -63.95 -7.69 2.15
CA MET A 1 -65.31 -7.14 2.28
C MET A 1 -65.46 -6.54 3.66
N THR A 2 -66.01 -5.32 3.77
CA THR A 2 -66.84 -4.78 4.89
C THR A 2 -66.42 -5.01 6.36
N HIS A 3 -66.41 -4.04 7.27
CA HIS A 3 -66.68 -2.59 7.25
C HIS A 3 -66.20 -2.01 8.59
N PHE A 4 -65.55 -0.84 8.63
CA PHE A 4 -66.04 0.36 9.34
C PHE A 4 -65.13 1.56 9.06
N SER A 5 -65.67 2.78 9.13
CA SER A 5 -65.04 4.00 8.59
C SER A 5 -65.69 5.28 9.17
N ARG A 6 -65.03 6.43 8.95
CA ARG A 6 -65.43 7.83 9.27
C ARG A 6 -65.08 8.28 10.70
N ARG A 7 -64.65 9.52 10.96
CA ARG A 7 -64.33 10.76 10.16
C ARG A 7 -63.34 11.57 11.03
N LEU A 8 -62.50 12.48 10.53
CA LEU A 8 -62.81 13.75 9.87
C LEU A 8 -61.63 14.25 9.01
N SER A 9 -61.93 15.13 8.05
CA SER A 9 -61.01 15.67 7.05
C SER A 9 -61.29 17.15 6.81
N SER A 10 -60.26 18.00 6.83
CA SER A 10 -60.19 19.38 6.29
C SER A 10 -58.75 19.90 6.52
N ALA A 11 -58.10 20.66 5.65
CA ALA A 11 -58.29 20.92 4.22
C ALA A 11 -56.96 21.44 3.65
N ALA A 12 -56.65 21.14 2.39
CA ALA A 12 -55.48 21.70 1.69
C ALA A 12 -55.92 22.22 0.32
N LEU A 13 -55.62 23.48 0.01
CA LEU A 13 -55.44 24.11 -1.33
C LEU A 13 -55.72 25.62 -1.29
N LEU A 14 -54.66 26.44 -1.36
CA LEU A 14 -54.51 27.82 -1.85
C LEU A 14 -53.11 28.29 -1.36
N VAL A 15 -52.21 28.98 -2.09
CA VAL A 15 -52.20 29.63 -3.41
C VAL A 15 -50.84 29.37 -4.07
N ALA A 16 -50.77 29.30 -5.41
CA ALA A 16 -49.52 29.45 -6.15
C ALA A 16 -49.38 30.87 -6.72
N ALA A 17 -48.16 31.39 -6.74
CA ALA A 17 -47.71 32.67 -7.33
C ALA A 17 -48.10 33.98 -6.59
N LEU A 18 -47.13 34.55 -5.85
CA LEU A 18 -46.64 35.93 -6.02
C LEU A 18 -45.33 36.10 -5.20
N GLY A 19 -44.40 36.96 -5.66
CA GLY A 19 -43.29 37.48 -4.83
C GLY A 19 -41.88 36.94 -5.13
N VAL A 20 -41.13 37.68 -5.94
CA VAL A 20 -39.67 37.52 -6.14
C VAL A 20 -38.91 38.26 -5.03
N ALA A 21 -37.67 37.80 -4.75
CA ALA A 21 -36.62 38.41 -3.94
C ALA A 21 -36.78 38.42 -2.40
N LEU A 22 -36.02 37.54 -1.76
CA LEU A 22 -34.89 37.93 -0.88
C LEU A 22 -33.91 36.75 -0.78
N GLY A 23 -32.62 37.02 -0.83
CA GLY A 23 -31.57 35.98 -0.86
C GLY A 23 -30.86 35.78 0.48
N ALA A 24 -29.89 34.85 0.44
CA ALA A 24 -28.90 34.51 1.48
C ALA A 24 -29.33 33.50 2.58
N SER A 25 -28.32 32.68 2.95
CA SER A 25 -28.27 31.77 4.12
C SER A 25 -29.30 30.65 4.23
N ALA A 26 -29.29 29.71 3.28
CA ALA A 26 -29.63 28.32 3.60
C ALA A 26 -28.47 27.70 4.41
N GLY A 27 -28.48 27.90 5.73
CA GLY A 27 -27.62 27.14 6.63
C GLY A 27 -27.99 25.66 6.58
N GLY A 28 -27.03 24.78 6.30
CA GLY A 28 -27.27 23.34 6.26
C GLY A 28 -27.70 22.85 7.63
N ALA A 29 -28.96 22.42 7.75
CA ALA A 29 -29.42 21.73 8.94
C ALA A 29 -28.70 20.38 9.02
N PHE A 30 -27.80 20.25 9.99
CA PHE A 30 -27.19 18.97 10.34
C PHE A 30 -28.30 18.01 10.76
N ALA A 31 -28.63 17.05 9.89
CA ALA A 31 -29.30 15.85 10.34
C ALA A 31 -28.33 15.11 11.26
N GLN A 32 -28.52 15.22 12.58
CA GLN A 32 -27.85 14.35 13.54
C GLN A 32 -28.20 12.91 13.19
N GLN A 33 -27.27 12.23 12.52
CA GLN A 33 -27.30 10.79 12.41
C GLN A 33 -27.09 10.27 13.84
N LEU A 34 -28.12 9.64 14.39
CA LEU A 34 -28.16 9.20 15.78
C LEU A 34 -27.05 8.17 16.08
N PRO A 35 -26.70 7.94 17.37
CA PRO A 35 -25.85 6.82 17.79
C PRO A 35 -26.30 5.47 17.19
N PRO A 36 -25.42 4.44 17.14
CA PRO A 36 -25.64 3.19 16.43
C PRO A 36 -27.06 2.63 16.62
N ARG A 37 -27.70 2.25 15.51
CA ARG A 37 -29.07 1.72 15.56
C ARG A 37 -29.06 0.37 16.27
N GLN A 38 -30.23 -0.04 16.79
CA GLN A 38 -30.46 -1.23 17.65
C GLN A 38 -30.11 -2.62 17.03
N GLY A 39 -29.34 -2.68 15.94
CA GLY A 39 -28.78 -3.91 15.37
C GLY A 39 -27.42 -3.70 14.68
N GLU A 40 -26.70 -2.62 14.99
CA GLU A 40 -25.40 -2.28 14.38
C GLU A 40 -24.19 -2.59 15.29
N ASP A 41 -24.37 -2.64 16.61
CA ASP A 41 -23.31 -2.97 17.59
C ASP A 41 -23.26 -4.48 17.93
N ASP A 42 -22.04 -5.01 18.10
CA ASP A 42 -21.75 -6.38 18.52
C ASP A 42 -20.49 -6.41 19.41
N PRO A 43 -20.66 -6.22 20.74
CA PRO A 43 -19.54 -6.25 21.68
C PRO A 43 -18.89 -7.63 21.79
N ARG A 44 -19.53 -8.71 21.32
CA ARG A 44 -18.92 -10.05 21.31
C ARG A 44 -17.93 -10.19 20.16
N ALA A 45 -18.32 -9.80 18.94
CA ALA A 45 -17.39 -9.76 17.81
C ALA A 45 -16.22 -8.79 18.05
N ARG A 46 -16.49 -7.64 18.69
CA ARG A 46 -15.48 -6.72 19.20
C ARG A 46 -14.54 -7.40 20.20
N SER A 47 -15.07 -8.00 21.26
CA SER A 47 -14.32 -8.75 22.27
C SER A 47 -13.42 -9.84 21.65
N ASP A 48 -13.96 -10.65 20.74
CA ASP A 48 -13.22 -11.71 20.07
C ASP A 48 -12.07 -11.18 19.20
N TYR A 49 -12.25 -10.01 18.55
CA TYR A 49 -11.20 -9.31 17.82
C TYR A 49 -10.05 -8.84 18.75
N PHE A 50 -10.37 -8.35 19.96
CA PHE A 50 -9.35 -7.96 20.94
C PHE A 50 -8.66 -9.17 21.61
N GLU A 51 -9.39 -10.26 21.91
CA GLU A 51 -8.82 -11.51 22.44
C GLU A 51 -7.92 -12.17 21.40
N GLN A 52 -8.36 -12.32 20.15
CA GLN A 52 -7.58 -13.00 19.11
C GLN A 52 -6.20 -12.37 18.89
N GLN A 53 -6.12 -11.03 18.86
CA GLN A 53 -4.85 -10.30 18.77
C GLN A 53 -3.86 -10.69 19.88
N ARG A 54 -4.35 -10.82 21.11
CA ARG A 54 -3.53 -10.98 22.33
C ARG A 54 -3.31 -12.43 22.74
N ALA A 55 -4.21 -13.32 22.37
CA ALA A 55 -4.16 -14.74 22.68
C ALA A 55 -3.34 -15.52 21.65
N TYR A 56 -3.58 -15.31 20.34
CA TYR A 56 -3.07 -16.19 19.29
C TYR A 56 -1.51 -16.30 19.31
N PRO A 57 -0.93 -17.53 19.29
CA PRO A 57 -1.56 -18.82 18.97
C PRO A 57 -2.16 -19.58 20.16
N PHE A 58 -2.11 -19.01 21.36
CA PHE A 58 -2.73 -19.62 22.54
C PHE A 58 -4.26 -19.51 22.46
N PRO A 59 -5.02 -20.44 23.08
CA PRO A 59 -6.48 -20.37 23.11
C PRO A 59 -7.02 -19.20 23.94
N ARG A 60 -6.20 -18.62 24.84
CA ARG A 60 -6.51 -17.43 25.65
C ARG A 60 -5.24 -16.64 25.92
N ILE A 61 -5.41 -15.36 26.30
CA ILE A 61 -4.32 -14.48 26.75
C ILE A 61 -3.55 -15.15 27.90
N PRO A 62 -2.23 -15.35 27.81
CA PRO A 62 -1.45 -15.97 28.87
C PRO A 62 -1.55 -15.21 30.19
N ALA A 63 -1.95 -15.92 31.24
CA ALA A 63 -2.27 -15.35 32.53
C ALA A 63 -1.12 -14.49 33.09
N GLY A 64 -1.44 -13.25 33.48
CA GLY A 64 -0.51 -12.27 34.06
C GLY A 64 0.58 -11.72 33.15
N ALA A 65 0.52 -11.97 31.83
CA ALA A 65 1.62 -11.62 30.93
C ALA A 65 1.87 -10.10 30.81
N ARG A 66 0.82 -9.27 30.67
CA ARG A 66 0.96 -7.79 30.70
C ARG A 66 1.52 -7.26 32.02
N TYR A 67 1.30 -7.94 33.14
CA TYR A 67 1.88 -7.55 34.43
C TYR A 67 3.37 -7.87 34.48
N ARG A 68 3.79 -9.07 34.06
CA ARG A 68 5.22 -9.43 33.92
C ARG A 68 5.94 -8.49 32.95
N ALA A 69 5.29 -8.10 31.86
CA ALA A 69 5.79 -7.11 30.92
C ALA A 69 5.99 -5.73 31.58
N LEU A 70 5.00 -5.23 32.33
CA LEU A 70 5.10 -3.96 33.07
C LEU A 70 6.22 -3.98 34.12
N GLN A 71 6.40 -5.07 34.86
CA GLN A 71 7.52 -5.21 35.80
C GLN A 71 8.87 -5.23 35.08
N SER A 72 8.98 -5.97 33.98
CA SER A 72 10.18 -5.99 33.12
C SER A 72 10.52 -4.60 32.59
N MET A 73 9.52 -3.83 32.13
CA MET A 73 9.71 -2.44 31.68
C MET A 73 10.22 -1.54 32.81
N ARG A 74 9.59 -1.59 34.00
CA ARG A 74 9.98 -0.77 35.16
C ARG A 74 11.41 -1.07 35.63
N LEU A 75 11.77 -2.35 35.76
CA LEU A 75 13.11 -2.76 36.14
C LEU A 75 14.16 -2.30 35.12
N ARG A 76 13.89 -2.49 33.82
CA ARG A 76 14.80 -2.04 32.74
C ARG A 76 14.99 -0.53 32.77
N ASN A 77 13.93 0.25 32.93
CA ASN A 77 13.98 1.71 32.95
C ASN A 77 14.82 2.28 34.12
N LEU A 78 14.95 1.55 35.24
CA LEU A 78 15.84 1.90 36.35
C LEU A 78 17.32 1.54 36.08
N THR A 79 17.58 0.61 35.16
CA THR A 79 18.93 0.08 34.86
C THR A 79 19.51 0.55 33.53
N MET A 80 18.70 1.19 32.67
CA MET A 80 19.15 1.69 31.36
C MET A 80 20.12 2.87 31.54
N PRO A 81 21.33 2.82 30.94
CA PRO A 81 22.22 3.97 30.89
C PRO A 81 21.52 5.18 30.25
N SER A 82 21.69 6.37 30.82
CA SER A 82 21.11 7.61 30.29
C SER A 82 21.55 7.93 28.85
N ALA A 83 22.71 7.42 28.42
CA ALA A 83 23.19 7.52 27.04
C ALA A 83 22.37 6.71 26.01
N LEU A 84 21.53 5.77 26.46
CA LEU A 84 20.57 5.02 25.62
C LEU A 84 19.14 5.60 25.67
N ALA A 85 18.92 6.68 26.42
CA ALA A 85 17.64 7.38 26.43
C ALA A 85 17.61 8.42 25.31
N SER A 86 16.90 8.13 24.21
CA SER A 86 16.73 9.08 23.10
C SER A 86 15.98 10.34 23.60
N PRO A 87 16.53 11.56 23.44
CA PRO A 87 15.86 12.77 23.88
C PRO A 87 14.65 13.07 23.00
N MET A 88 13.45 13.02 23.59
CA MET A 88 12.19 13.33 22.93
C MET A 88 11.43 14.39 23.74
N GLY A 89 10.67 15.25 23.04
CA GLY A 89 9.77 16.20 23.69
C GLY A 89 8.64 15.52 24.49
N ALA A 90 7.91 16.30 25.28
CA ALA A 90 6.72 15.82 25.95
C ALA A 90 5.55 15.72 24.95
N TRP A 91 4.85 14.58 24.95
CA TRP A 91 3.62 14.38 24.19
C TRP A 91 2.55 15.41 24.56
N GLN A 92 1.81 15.89 23.55
CA GLN A 92 0.69 16.81 23.69
C GLN A 92 -0.61 16.12 23.28
N SER A 93 -1.68 16.28 24.06
CA SER A 93 -3.00 15.76 23.69
C SER A 93 -3.61 16.59 22.56
N MET A 94 -4.20 15.90 21.59
CA MET A 94 -4.95 16.49 20.49
C MET A 94 -6.47 16.42 20.70
N GLY A 95 -6.94 15.80 21.80
CA GLY A 95 -8.32 15.40 21.99
C GLY A 95 -8.64 14.02 21.36
N PRO A 96 -9.91 13.69 21.07
CA PRO A 96 -11.10 14.52 21.25
C PRO A 96 -11.33 14.95 22.69
N ALA A 97 -11.73 16.20 22.88
CA ALA A 97 -12.03 16.82 24.17
C ALA A 97 -13.01 18.00 23.95
N PRO A 98 -14.29 17.72 23.62
CA PRO A 98 -14.92 16.41 23.49
C PRO A 98 -15.04 16.00 22.00
N ILE A 99 -15.84 14.98 21.68
CA ILE A 99 -16.30 14.70 20.31
C ILE A 99 -17.49 15.63 19.99
N ALA A 100 -17.56 16.15 18.76
CA ALA A 100 -18.71 16.90 18.27
C ALA A 100 -19.98 16.02 18.31
N GLY A 101 -21.03 16.53 18.95
CA GLY A 101 -22.16 15.69 19.42
C GLY A 101 -22.18 15.52 20.95
N ASN A 102 -21.12 15.95 21.63
CA ASN A 102 -20.93 15.93 23.08
C ASN A 102 -20.68 14.53 23.68
N ASN A 103 -19.95 13.67 22.97
CA ASN A 103 -19.46 12.37 23.46
C ASN A 103 -17.96 12.43 23.82
N SER A 104 -17.43 11.44 24.53
CA SER A 104 -16.00 11.36 24.91
C SER A 104 -15.39 9.95 24.97
N GLY A 105 -16.16 8.87 25.11
CA GLY A 105 -15.68 7.51 25.34
C GLY A 105 -16.18 6.90 26.67
N ARG A 106 -15.89 5.62 26.93
CA ARG A 106 -16.56 4.83 27.99
C ARG A 106 -16.24 5.23 29.42
N VAL A 107 -17.28 5.48 30.20
CA VAL A 107 -17.23 5.74 31.66
C VAL A 107 -17.92 4.62 32.43
N ALA A 108 -17.11 3.81 33.12
CA ALA A 108 -17.57 2.66 33.89
C ALA A 108 -17.84 2.96 35.38
N ALA A 109 -17.43 4.12 35.90
CA ALA A 109 -17.69 4.51 37.29
C ALA A 109 -17.94 6.01 37.44
N ILE A 110 -18.89 6.38 38.31
CA ILE A 110 -19.17 7.77 38.72
C ILE A 110 -19.37 7.81 40.23
N ALA A 111 -18.81 8.81 40.91
CA ALA A 111 -19.09 9.11 42.31
C ALA A 111 -19.27 10.62 42.54
N VAL A 112 -20.38 10.99 43.17
CA VAL A 112 -20.71 12.39 43.54
C VAL A 112 -20.36 12.62 45.01
N HIS A 113 -19.71 13.74 45.32
CA HIS A 113 -19.28 14.07 46.67
C HIS A 113 -20.50 14.29 47.61
N PRO A 114 -20.51 13.70 48.83
CA PRO A 114 -21.71 13.55 49.66
C PRO A 114 -22.39 14.86 50.08
N THR A 115 -21.64 15.96 50.15
CA THR A 115 -22.14 17.28 50.60
C THR A 115 -21.86 18.42 49.61
N ASN A 116 -21.33 18.14 48.42
CA ASN A 116 -20.97 19.17 47.45
C ASN A 116 -21.05 18.65 46.00
N PRO A 117 -22.20 18.80 45.32
CA PRO A 117 -22.40 18.25 43.98
C PRO A 117 -21.58 18.93 42.87
N GLN A 118 -20.78 19.95 43.19
CA GLN A 118 -19.78 20.48 42.27
C GLN A 118 -18.57 19.53 42.12
N ILE A 119 -18.35 18.65 43.10
CA ILE A 119 -17.24 17.68 43.10
C ILE A 119 -17.77 16.31 42.67
N ILE A 120 -17.30 15.83 41.52
CA ILE A 120 -17.68 14.54 40.93
C ILE A 120 -16.41 13.89 40.42
N TYR A 121 -16.31 12.56 40.59
CA TYR A 121 -15.25 11.74 40.02
C TYR A 121 -15.85 10.81 38.95
N ALA A 122 -15.10 10.59 37.87
CA ALA A 122 -15.44 9.67 36.78
C ALA A 122 -14.27 8.71 36.52
N GLY A 123 -14.57 7.45 36.24
CA GLY A 123 -13.60 6.41 35.90
C GLY A 123 -13.79 5.94 34.47
N GLY A 124 -12.80 6.16 33.62
CA GLY A 124 -12.83 5.76 32.21
C GLY A 124 -12.35 4.32 31.97
N ALA A 125 -12.86 3.69 30.91
CA ALA A 125 -12.29 2.46 30.37
C ALA A 125 -10.91 2.76 29.75
N GLN A 126 -9.85 2.28 30.40
CA GLN A 126 -8.46 2.70 30.17
C GLN A 126 -8.19 4.24 30.27
N GLY A 127 -9.19 5.05 30.64
CA GLY A 127 -9.10 6.51 30.66
C GLY A 127 -8.65 7.14 31.97
N GLY A 128 -8.52 6.36 33.03
CA GLY A 128 -8.08 6.80 34.35
C GLY A 128 -9.20 7.44 35.18
N VAL A 129 -8.81 7.96 36.35
CA VAL A 129 -9.71 8.73 37.22
C VAL A 129 -9.65 10.20 36.82
N TRP A 130 -10.82 10.80 36.61
CA TRP A 130 -11.02 12.22 36.36
C TRP A 130 -11.84 12.85 37.48
N LYS A 131 -11.61 14.13 37.77
CA LYS A 131 -12.35 14.91 38.77
C LYS A 131 -12.77 16.27 38.21
N THR A 132 -14.01 16.66 38.48
CA THR A 132 -14.48 18.04 38.39
C THR A 132 -14.60 18.63 39.80
N THR A 133 -14.45 19.95 39.92
CA THR A 133 -14.81 20.72 41.12
C THR A 133 -15.78 21.88 40.82
N ASN A 134 -16.35 21.90 39.61
CA ASN A 134 -17.26 22.93 39.10
C ASN A 134 -18.49 22.31 38.41
N GLY A 135 -18.94 21.15 38.89
CA GLY A 135 -20.19 20.50 38.45
C GLY A 135 -20.16 19.88 37.05
N GLY A 136 -18.97 19.69 36.47
CA GLY A 136 -18.76 19.10 35.14
C GLY A 136 -18.39 20.11 34.05
N ALA A 137 -18.21 21.39 34.39
CA ALA A 137 -17.78 22.41 33.44
C ALA A 137 -16.31 22.22 32.99
N SER A 138 -15.48 21.57 33.81
CA SER A 138 -14.20 20.99 33.38
C SER A 138 -13.74 19.83 34.27
N TRP A 139 -12.95 18.94 33.69
CA TRP A 139 -12.37 17.76 34.33
C TRP A 139 -10.84 17.82 34.36
N THR A 140 -10.25 17.26 35.42
CA THR A 140 -8.81 17.10 35.61
C THR A 140 -8.48 15.61 35.76
N PRO A 141 -7.51 15.05 35.01
CA PRO A 141 -7.07 13.68 35.19
C PRO A 141 -6.18 13.56 36.44
N LEU A 142 -6.35 12.50 37.24
CA LEU A 142 -5.72 12.34 38.55
C LEU A 142 -4.79 11.14 38.68
N GLY A 143 -4.53 10.40 37.59
CA GLY A 143 -3.91 9.07 37.71
C GLY A 143 -3.11 8.59 36.50
N ASP A 144 -2.63 9.47 35.63
CA ASP A 144 -2.08 9.08 34.31
C ASP A 144 -0.83 8.18 34.38
N ALA A 145 -0.11 8.18 35.50
CA ALA A 145 1.04 7.31 35.75
C ALA A 145 0.71 5.97 36.47
N GLN A 146 -0.56 5.69 36.76
CA GLN A 146 -0.98 4.50 37.51
C GLN A 146 -0.78 3.22 36.69
N CYS A 147 -0.54 2.09 37.37
CA CYS A 147 -0.22 0.80 36.72
C CYS A 147 -1.33 0.24 35.82
N SER A 148 -2.58 0.65 36.02
CA SER A 148 -3.68 0.45 35.09
C SER A 148 -4.57 1.69 35.13
N LEU A 149 -4.99 2.16 33.95
CA LEU A 149 -5.94 3.26 33.80
C LEU A 149 -7.38 2.78 33.59
N ALA A 150 -7.62 1.47 33.54
CA ALA A 150 -8.99 0.94 33.59
C ALA A 150 -9.52 1.10 35.02
N ILE A 151 -10.68 1.72 35.19
CA ILE A 151 -11.34 1.95 36.48
C ILE A 151 -12.70 1.27 36.46
N GLY A 152 -12.94 0.32 37.36
CA GLY A 152 -14.22 -0.39 37.49
C GLY A 152 -15.14 0.17 38.57
N SER A 153 -14.60 0.86 39.58
CA SER A 153 -15.39 1.42 40.68
C SER A 153 -14.72 2.68 41.23
N ILE A 154 -15.52 3.65 41.70
CA ILE A 154 -15.05 4.77 42.52
C ILE A 154 -16.02 4.93 43.70
N THR A 155 -15.48 5.02 44.92
CA THR A 155 -16.26 5.18 46.14
C THR A 155 -15.62 6.28 46.99
N ILE A 156 -16.40 7.31 47.31
CA ILE A 156 -16.02 8.40 48.22
C ILE A 156 -16.46 8.02 49.63
N ASP A 157 -15.62 8.27 50.63
CA ASP A 157 -16.02 8.09 52.02
C ASP A 157 -17.13 9.11 52.40
N PRO A 158 -18.28 8.65 52.92
CA PRO A 158 -19.43 9.53 53.16
C PRO A 158 -19.24 10.49 54.34
N VAL A 159 -18.25 10.26 55.21
CA VAL A 159 -17.98 11.07 56.41
C VAL A 159 -16.76 11.97 56.20
N ASN A 160 -15.70 11.47 55.56
CA ASN A 160 -14.50 12.24 55.20
C ASN A 160 -14.22 12.15 53.69
N PRO A 161 -14.85 12.99 52.85
CA PRO A 161 -14.82 12.85 51.39
C PRO A 161 -13.48 13.21 50.72
N ASN A 162 -12.45 13.55 51.50
CA ASN A 162 -11.06 13.55 51.01
C ASN A 162 -10.50 12.14 50.84
N ILE A 163 -11.09 11.15 51.54
CA ILE A 163 -10.80 9.73 51.37
C ILE A 163 -11.63 9.21 50.20
N VAL A 164 -10.95 8.78 49.13
CA VAL A 164 -11.59 8.20 47.94
C VAL A 164 -10.83 6.93 47.56
N TYR A 165 -11.59 5.90 47.21
CA TYR A 165 -11.08 4.63 46.71
C TYR A 165 -11.48 4.46 45.25
N ALA A 166 -10.51 4.18 44.37
CA ALA A 166 -10.75 3.84 42.98
C ALA A 166 -10.29 2.39 42.71
N GLY A 167 -11.23 1.52 42.38
CA GLY A 167 -10.98 0.14 41.99
C GLY A 167 -10.43 0.08 40.57
N THR A 168 -9.19 -0.38 40.42
CA THR A 168 -8.58 -0.53 39.08
C THR A 168 -8.96 -1.86 38.44
N GLY A 169 -8.97 -1.87 37.11
CA GLY A 169 -9.50 -2.97 36.31
C GLY A 169 -11.01 -2.83 36.15
N GLU A 170 -11.45 -2.76 34.90
CA GLU A 170 -12.85 -2.58 34.52
C GLU A 170 -13.57 -3.93 34.46
N GLU A 171 -14.80 -4.02 34.98
CA GLU A 171 -15.54 -5.28 35.15
C GLU A 171 -16.60 -5.56 34.06
N ASN A 172 -16.61 -4.84 32.94
CA ASN A 172 -17.59 -5.04 31.86
C ASN A 172 -17.42 -6.32 31.03
N PHE A 173 -16.65 -7.29 31.53
CA PHE A 173 -16.44 -8.66 31.01
C PHE A 173 -15.93 -8.83 29.58
N SER A 174 -15.86 -7.77 28.78
CA SER A 174 -15.28 -7.78 27.44
C SER A 174 -13.75 -7.86 27.48
N GLN A 175 -13.15 -8.34 26.39
CA GLN A 175 -11.70 -8.59 26.32
C GLN A 175 -10.90 -7.32 25.95
N ASP A 176 -11.56 -6.23 25.53
CA ASP A 176 -10.99 -4.87 25.50
C ASP A 176 -10.96 -4.21 26.88
N SER A 177 -11.77 -4.65 27.85
CA SER A 177 -11.65 -4.17 29.23
C SER A 177 -10.35 -4.69 29.84
N TYR A 178 -9.50 -3.83 30.38
CA TYR A 178 -8.23 -4.23 30.99
C TYR A 178 -8.37 -4.54 32.48
N TYR A 179 -7.54 -5.46 32.98
CA TYR A 179 -7.44 -5.77 34.40
C TYR A 179 -6.64 -4.72 35.20
N GLY A 180 -6.78 -4.77 36.53
CA GLY A 180 -6.24 -3.79 37.47
C GLY A 180 -4.84 -4.09 38.03
N CYS A 181 -4.46 -3.31 39.02
CA CYS A 181 -3.29 -3.52 39.86
C CYS A 181 -3.57 -3.33 41.35
N GLY A 182 -4.84 -3.37 41.76
CA GLY A 182 -5.31 -3.17 43.13
C GLY A 182 -6.32 -2.04 43.25
N ILE A 183 -6.40 -1.45 44.44
CA ILE A 183 -7.29 -0.32 44.74
C ILE A 183 -6.43 0.91 44.98
N LEU A 184 -6.69 2.02 44.29
CA LEU A 184 -6.03 3.29 44.59
C LEU A 184 -6.78 3.96 45.74
N ARG A 185 -6.07 4.39 46.79
CA ARG A 185 -6.60 5.24 47.87
C ARG A 185 -5.94 6.60 47.84
N THR A 186 -6.74 7.65 47.89
CA THR A 186 -6.32 9.01 48.25
C THR A 186 -6.85 9.35 49.65
N THR A 187 -6.19 10.27 50.35
CA THR A 187 -6.69 10.93 51.56
C THR A 187 -6.69 12.47 51.44
N ASP A 188 -6.41 13.01 50.25
CA ASP A 188 -6.31 14.44 49.95
C ASP A 188 -7.25 14.88 48.80
N GLY A 189 -8.29 14.09 48.53
CA GLY A 189 -9.21 14.35 47.42
C GLY A 189 -8.62 14.10 46.03
N GLY A 190 -7.54 13.32 45.93
CA GLY A 190 -7.03 12.76 44.68
C GLY A 190 -5.85 13.50 44.09
N ALA A 191 -5.18 14.34 44.87
CA ALA A 191 -3.90 14.95 44.51
C ALA A 191 -2.76 13.92 44.61
N THR A 192 -2.84 12.98 45.56
CA THR A 192 -1.93 11.82 45.65
C THR A 192 -2.69 10.51 45.84
N TRP A 193 -2.11 9.42 45.33
CA TRP A 193 -2.73 8.09 45.37
C TRP A 193 -1.74 7.01 45.80
N THR A 194 -2.15 6.17 46.74
CA THR A 194 -1.44 4.96 47.16
C THR A 194 -2.15 3.73 46.58
N THR A 195 -1.42 2.81 45.94
CA THR A 195 -1.99 1.53 45.50
C THR A 195 -2.01 0.53 46.66
N LEU A 196 -3.20 0.03 46.98
CA LEU A 196 -3.50 -0.91 48.06
C LEU A 196 -3.79 -2.32 47.53
N GLY A 197 -3.59 -3.31 48.40
CA GLY A 197 -3.94 -4.71 48.12
C GLY A 197 -3.17 -5.35 46.96
N GLN A 198 -1.99 -4.84 46.57
CA GLN A 198 -1.23 -5.38 45.43
C GLN A 198 -0.97 -6.88 45.55
N GLY A 199 -0.55 -7.38 46.73
CA GLY A 199 -0.33 -8.83 46.95
C GLY A 199 -1.60 -9.70 46.95
N THR A 200 -2.78 -9.09 46.97
CA THR A 200 -4.09 -9.78 46.96
C THR A 200 -4.75 -9.71 45.59
N PHE A 201 -4.75 -8.53 44.97
CA PHE A 201 -5.44 -8.23 43.72
C PHE A 201 -4.52 -8.23 42.50
N GLN A 202 -3.24 -8.54 42.65
CA GLN A 202 -2.32 -8.86 41.56
C GLN A 202 -1.70 -10.23 41.80
N THR A 203 -1.84 -11.13 40.83
CA THR A 203 -1.35 -12.50 40.93
C THR A 203 -0.41 -12.82 39.76
N SER A 204 0.24 -13.98 39.78
CA SER A 204 0.93 -14.54 38.62
C SER A 204 0.01 -14.70 37.40
N ASN A 205 -1.30 -14.78 37.61
CA ASN A 205 -2.34 -14.93 36.59
C ASN A 205 -2.93 -13.59 36.11
N GLY A 206 -2.51 -12.46 36.68
CA GLY A 206 -2.98 -11.12 36.34
C GLY A 206 -3.69 -10.44 37.50
N GLY A 207 -4.21 -9.25 37.22
CA GLY A 207 -4.91 -8.43 38.20
C GLY A 207 -6.39 -8.77 38.30
N ALA A 208 -6.99 -8.46 39.44
CA ALA A 208 -8.43 -8.41 39.56
C ALA A 208 -9.01 -7.28 38.69
N ARG A 209 -10.29 -7.40 38.31
CA ARG A 209 -11.13 -6.24 38.00
C ARG A 209 -11.97 -5.96 39.25
N ILE A 210 -12.07 -4.71 39.68
CA ILE A 210 -12.74 -4.32 40.91
C ILE A 210 -14.10 -3.69 40.53
N ALA A 211 -15.17 -4.47 40.69
CA ALA A 211 -16.53 -4.09 40.27
C ALA A 211 -17.18 -3.08 41.23
N LYS A 212 -16.94 -3.27 42.54
CA LYS A 212 -17.54 -2.45 43.60
C LYS A 212 -16.58 -2.33 44.78
N ILE A 213 -16.53 -1.14 45.38
CA ILE A 213 -15.96 -0.93 46.72
C ILE A 213 -17.08 -0.38 47.62
N LEU A 214 -17.33 -1.06 48.73
CA LEU A 214 -18.28 -0.66 49.76
C LEU A 214 -17.51 -0.30 51.04
N ILE A 215 -17.80 0.87 51.59
CA ILE A 215 -17.29 1.33 52.89
C ILE A 215 -18.35 1.02 53.95
N ASP A 216 -17.96 0.36 55.04
CA ASP A 216 -18.85 0.10 56.17
C ASP A 216 -19.17 1.41 56.92
N PRO A 217 -20.45 1.84 57.00
CA PRO A 217 -20.84 3.07 57.70
C PRO A 217 -20.43 3.12 59.18
N ALA A 218 -20.13 1.98 59.83
CA ALA A 218 -19.60 1.92 61.20
C ALA A 218 -18.30 2.69 61.40
N THR A 219 -17.47 2.71 60.35
CA THR A 219 -16.02 3.00 60.44
C THR A 219 -15.55 4.01 59.38
N ALA A 220 -16.49 4.50 58.56
CA ALA A 220 -16.29 5.60 57.64
C ALA A 220 -15.74 6.85 58.34
N GLY A 221 -15.05 7.70 57.58
CA GLY A 221 -14.38 8.90 58.04
C GLY A 221 -12.94 8.66 58.52
N THR A 222 -12.56 7.40 58.71
CA THR A 222 -11.24 6.99 59.22
C THR A 222 -10.38 6.35 58.13
N THR A 223 -9.06 6.47 58.28
CA THR A 223 -8.09 5.72 57.46
C THR A 223 -8.01 4.24 57.81
N SER A 224 -8.84 3.76 58.75
CA SER A 224 -8.95 2.36 59.18
C SER A 224 -10.35 1.79 58.92
N ALA A 225 -11.11 2.38 57.99
CA ALA A 225 -12.46 1.93 57.65
C ALA A 225 -12.49 0.45 57.24
N THR A 226 -13.55 -0.25 57.64
CA THR A 226 -13.87 -1.58 57.10
C THR A 226 -14.38 -1.43 55.68
N LEU A 227 -13.81 -2.21 54.77
CA LEU A 227 -14.09 -2.16 53.33
C LEU A 227 -14.46 -3.55 52.82
N TYR A 228 -15.38 -3.60 51.86
CA TYR A 228 -15.65 -4.79 51.05
C TYR A 228 -15.35 -4.47 49.58
N ALA A 229 -14.61 -5.35 48.91
CA ALA A 229 -14.26 -5.23 47.50
C ALA A 229 -14.85 -6.42 46.73
N ALA A 230 -15.79 -6.13 45.83
CA ALA A 230 -16.34 -7.08 44.86
C ALA A 230 -15.38 -7.17 43.66
N THR A 231 -14.91 -8.38 43.36
CA THR A 231 -13.84 -8.59 42.38
C THR A 231 -14.03 -9.85 41.55
N THR A 232 -13.30 -9.94 40.44
CA THR A 232 -13.16 -11.19 39.67
C THR A 232 -12.49 -12.35 40.40
N PHE A 233 -11.93 -12.11 41.59
CA PHE A 233 -11.33 -13.14 42.44
C PHE A 233 -12.21 -13.47 43.66
N GLY A 234 -13.45 -13.00 43.72
CA GLY A 234 -14.36 -13.15 44.86
C GLY A 234 -14.57 -11.85 45.64
N LEU A 235 -15.25 -11.94 46.78
CA LEU A 235 -15.42 -10.82 47.70
C LEU A 235 -14.28 -10.82 48.73
N TYR A 236 -13.68 -9.66 48.93
CA TYR A 236 -12.65 -9.45 49.96
C TYR A 236 -13.09 -8.42 50.99
N LYS A 237 -12.69 -8.63 52.25
CA LYS A 237 -12.89 -7.70 53.37
C LYS A 237 -11.55 -7.19 53.90
N SER A 238 -11.47 -5.89 54.12
CA SER A 238 -10.43 -5.21 54.93
C SER A 238 -11.08 -4.61 56.17
N VAL A 239 -10.31 -4.49 57.26
CA VAL A 239 -10.74 -3.84 58.53
C VAL A 239 -9.79 -2.69 58.93
N ASP A 240 -8.98 -2.20 57.97
CA ASP A 240 -7.87 -1.29 58.22
C ASP A 240 -7.69 -0.23 57.11
N GLY A 241 -8.77 0.12 56.40
CA GLY A 241 -8.73 1.08 55.30
C GLY A 241 -8.04 0.54 54.03
N GLY A 242 -7.91 -0.78 53.91
CA GLY A 242 -7.46 -1.48 52.72
C GLY A 242 -5.99 -1.88 52.69
N ASN A 243 -5.24 -1.85 53.81
CA ASN A 243 -3.84 -2.29 53.78
C ASN A 243 -3.76 -3.83 53.78
N PHE A 244 -4.61 -4.51 54.55
CA PHE A 244 -4.74 -5.97 54.54
C PHE A 244 -6.15 -6.41 54.12
N TRP A 245 -6.22 -7.49 53.32
CA TRP A 245 -7.45 -8.04 52.76
C TRP A 245 -7.57 -9.53 53.00
N SER A 246 -8.75 -9.96 53.42
CA SER A 246 -9.15 -11.36 53.62
C SER A 246 -10.21 -11.74 52.58
N GLN A 247 -10.13 -12.92 51.97
CA GLN A 247 -11.18 -13.40 51.07
C GLN A 247 -12.34 -13.93 51.93
N VAL A 248 -13.54 -13.38 51.75
CA VAL A 248 -14.71 -13.70 52.59
C VAL A 248 -15.81 -14.44 51.85
N LEU A 249 -15.94 -14.24 50.53
CA LEU A 249 -16.83 -15.04 49.69
C LEU A 249 -16.10 -15.54 48.44
N ASN A 250 -15.97 -16.86 48.36
CA ASN A 250 -15.47 -17.59 47.20
C ASN A 250 -16.18 -18.95 47.17
N LYS A 251 -16.83 -19.28 46.05
CA LYS A 251 -17.56 -20.54 45.85
C LYS A 251 -16.97 -21.36 44.69
N GLY A 252 -15.65 -21.29 44.53
CA GLY A 252 -14.87 -22.15 43.62
C GLY A 252 -14.65 -21.57 42.22
N TYR A 253 -15.46 -20.61 41.77
CA TYR A 253 -15.23 -19.85 40.53
C TYR A 253 -15.99 -18.50 40.53
N SER A 254 -15.97 -17.80 41.67
CA SER A 254 -16.81 -16.62 41.91
C SER A 254 -16.20 -15.32 41.37
N TYR A 255 -16.69 -14.87 40.22
CA TYR A 255 -16.83 -13.43 39.99
C TYR A 255 -17.81 -12.87 41.03
N VAL A 256 -17.48 -11.74 41.66
CA VAL A 256 -18.44 -10.98 42.48
C VAL A 256 -18.61 -9.61 41.85
N THR A 257 -19.81 -9.37 41.31
CA THR A 257 -20.18 -8.18 40.51
C THR A 257 -20.61 -7.01 41.39
N ASP A 258 -21.21 -7.28 42.55
CA ASP A 258 -21.79 -6.24 43.40
C ASP A 258 -21.78 -6.65 44.88
N VAL A 259 -21.78 -5.66 45.76
CA VAL A 259 -21.92 -5.84 47.20
C VAL A 259 -22.62 -4.64 47.82
N VAL A 260 -23.66 -4.92 48.62
CA VAL A 260 -24.48 -3.90 49.28
C VAL A 260 -24.70 -4.24 50.76
N MET A 261 -24.74 -3.20 51.59
CA MET A 261 -25.14 -3.28 53.00
C MET A 261 -26.33 -2.35 53.16
N PRO A 262 -27.58 -2.87 53.31
CA PRO A 262 -28.75 -2.03 53.27
C PRO A 262 -28.83 -1.00 54.41
N GLY A 263 -28.36 -1.35 55.61
CA GLY A 263 -28.55 -0.54 56.82
C GLY A 263 -27.27 -0.20 57.60
N THR A 264 -27.48 0.13 58.87
CA THR A 264 -26.45 0.41 59.88
C THR A 264 -25.63 -0.85 60.24
N PRO A 265 -24.52 -0.70 60.99
CA PRO A 265 -23.65 -1.82 61.36
C PRO A 265 -24.43 -2.91 62.10
N GLY A 266 -24.26 -4.17 61.68
CA GLY A 266 -25.04 -5.32 62.17
C GLY A 266 -26.23 -5.72 61.30
N ASN A 267 -26.53 -4.99 60.21
CA ASN A 267 -27.46 -5.44 59.18
C ASN A 267 -26.80 -6.47 58.24
N PRO A 268 -27.59 -7.35 57.58
CA PRO A 268 -27.06 -8.31 56.62
C PRO A 268 -26.35 -7.64 55.43
N ILE A 269 -25.30 -8.28 54.95
CA ILE A 269 -24.55 -7.88 53.76
C ILE A 269 -24.96 -8.81 52.62
N PHE A 270 -25.33 -8.24 51.47
CA PHE A 270 -25.66 -9.00 50.27
C PHE A 270 -24.55 -8.86 49.22
N ALA A 271 -24.12 -9.97 48.64
CA ALA A 271 -23.09 -10.01 47.61
C ALA A 271 -23.57 -10.83 46.40
N ALA A 272 -23.39 -10.26 45.22
CA ALA A 272 -23.72 -10.88 43.95
C ALA A 272 -22.52 -11.71 43.46
N SER A 273 -22.48 -13.01 43.77
CA SER A 273 -21.48 -13.91 43.21
C SER A 273 -22.00 -14.45 41.88
N ALA A 274 -21.75 -13.76 40.78
CA ALA A 274 -21.99 -14.27 39.43
C ALA A 274 -21.11 -13.57 38.39
N GLY A 275 -20.96 -14.19 37.21
CA GLY A 275 -20.30 -13.60 36.05
C GLY A 275 -21.10 -13.90 34.77
N PRO A 276 -20.58 -13.61 33.57
CA PRO A 276 -21.28 -13.74 32.28
C PRO A 276 -21.41 -15.20 31.80
N PHE A 277 -21.19 -16.17 32.69
CA PHE A 277 -21.18 -17.60 32.41
C PHE A 277 -21.98 -18.34 33.48
N THR A 278 -22.75 -19.36 33.07
CA THR A 278 -23.54 -20.17 34.00
C THR A 278 -22.64 -21.00 34.92
N ASN A 279 -22.85 -20.89 36.24
CA ASN A 279 -22.20 -21.72 37.25
C ASN A 279 -23.24 -22.05 38.34
N ALA A 280 -23.21 -23.27 38.90
CA ALA A 280 -24.11 -23.70 39.97
C ALA A 280 -23.92 -22.89 41.27
N ALA A 281 -22.78 -22.22 41.43
CA ALA A 281 -22.50 -21.30 42.53
C ALA A 281 -23.00 -19.86 42.29
N ASN A 282 -23.55 -19.54 41.10
CA ASN A 282 -24.00 -18.18 40.80
C ASN A 282 -25.28 -17.83 41.58
N GLY A 283 -25.31 -16.65 42.18
CA GLY A 283 -26.47 -16.15 42.91
C GLY A 283 -26.15 -15.00 43.86
N VAL A 284 -27.19 -14.51 44.54
CA VAL A 284 -27.06 -13.55 45.65
C VAL A 284 -26.78 -14.34 46.92
N TYR A 285 -25.75 -13.93 47.67
CA TYR A 285 -25.41 -14.48 48.98
C TYR A 285 -25.61 -13.44 50.06
N GLU A 286 -26.04 -13.89 51.24
CA GLU A 286 -26.27 -13.07 52.42
C GLU A 286 -25.33 -13.47 53.56
N SER A 287 -24.86 -12.48 54.32
CA SER A 287 -24.13 -12.66 55.56
C SER A 287 -24.68 -11.77 56.67
N GLY A 288 -25.17 -12.39 57.75
CA GLY A 288 -25.67 -11.70 58.96
C GLY A 288 -24.61 -11.46 60.05
N ASP A 289 -23.38 -11.93 59.85
CA ASP A 289 -22.29 -11.90 60.85
C ASP A 289 -21.10 -11.02 60.44
N GLY A 290 -21.35 -10.06 59.54
CA GLY A 290 -20.34 -9.13 59.05
C GLY A 290 -19.37 -9.75 58.04
N GLY A 291 -19.81 -10.75 57.28
CA GLY A 291 -19.05 -11.39 56.21
C GLY A 291 -18.23 -12.60 56.64
N ILE A 292 -18.48 -13.20 57.81
CA ILE A 292 -17.76 -14.40 58.29
C ILE A 292 -18.36 -15.66 57.65
N THR A 293 -19.69 -15.77 57.61
CA THR A 293 -20.41 -16.84 56.92
C THR A 293 -21.37 -16.28 55.86
N TRP A 294 -21.58 -17.07 54.80
CA TRP A 294 -22.36 -16.66 53.63
C TRP A 294 -23.30 -17.77 53.13
N ALA A 295 -24.61 -17.51 53.22
CA ALA A 295 -25.68 -18.39 52.74
C ALA A 295 -26.19 -17.94 51.35
N LEU A 296 -26.60 -18.87 50.50
CA LEU A 296 -27.25 -18.54 49.22
C LEU A 296 -28.70 -18.09 49.50
N VAL A 297 -29.09 -16.94 48.94
CA VAL A 297 -30.44 -16.38 49.11
C VAL A 297 -31.44 -17.17 48.25
N GLY A 298 -32.46 -17.71 48.90
CA GLY A 298 -33.58 -18.42 48.25
C GLY A 298 -34.79 -17.50 48.02
N GLY A 299 -35.97 -17.94 48.43
CA GLY A 299 -37.15 -17.07 48.57
C GLY A 299 -37.78 -16.54 47.28
N GLY A 300 -37.35 -17.00 46.10
CA GLY A 300 -37.93 -16.64 44.80
C GLY A 300 -36.92 -16.16 43.74
N LEU A 301 -35.65 -15.99 44.11
CA LEU A 301 -34.57 -15.77 43.15
C LEU A 301 -34.28 -17.03 42.29
N PRO A 302 -33.80 -16.87 41.04
CA PRO A 302 -33.51 -17.99 40.16
C PRO A 302 -32.22 -18.71 40.57
N THR A 303 -32.18 -20.02 40.40
CA THR A 303 -31.01 -20.88 40.69
C THR A 303 -30.41 -21.55 39.45
N THR A 304 -31.01 -21.30 38.27
CA THR A 304 -30.56 -21.82 36.96
C THR A 304 -30.52 -20.69 35.94
N ASN A 305 -29.60 -20.77 34.97
CA ASN A 305 -29.34 -19.71 33.98
C ASN A 305 -29.11 -18.33 34.63
N VAL A 306 -28.37 -18.33 35.73
CA VAL A 306 -27.96 -17.12 36.47
C VAL A 306 -26.62 -16.66 35.92
N GLY A 307 -26.62 -15.50 35.27
CA GLY A 307 -25.45 -14.79 34.78
C GLY A 307 -25.12 -13.57 35.62
N ARG A 308 -24.62 -12.49 35.02
CA ARG A 308 -24.31 -11.23 35.73
C ARG A 308 -25.49 -10.79 36.61
N ILE A 309 -25.19 -10.31 37.83
CA ILE A 309 -26.18 -9.81 38.79
C ILE A 309 -25.80 -8.38 39.20
N ALA A 310 -26.78 -7.50 39.37
CA ALA A 310 -26.60 -6.20 40.05
C ALA A 310 -27.70 -6.01 41.12
N ILE A 311 -27.40 -5.30 42.20
CA ILE A 311 -28.27 -5.15 43.38
C ILE A 311 -28.49 -3.67 43.72
N ALA A 312 -29.76 -3.24 43.79
CA ALA A 312 -30.13 -1.92 44.28
C ALA A 312 -30.85 -2.01 45.63
N VAL A 313 -30.46 -1.16 46.58
CA VAL A 313 -31.19 -0.94 47.84
C VAL A 313 -31.89 0.41 47.77
N SER A 314 -33.17 0.50 48.16
CA SER A 314 -33.80 1.80 48.34
C SER A 314 -33.13 2.57 49.49
N PRO A 315 -32.65 3.80 49.28
CA PRO A 315 -32.09 4.61 50.36
C PRO A 315 -33.18 5.06 51.35
N LEU A 316 -34.46 5.12 50.93
CA LEU A 316 -35.60 5.52 51.76
C LEU A 316 -36.14 4.39 52.66
N ASN A 317 -36.10 3.14 52.21
CA ASN A 317 -36.50 1.98 53.01
C ASN A 317 -35.59 0.79 52.72
N LYS A 318 -34.77 0.42 53.70
CA LYS A 318 -33.71 -0.57 53.54
C LYS A 318 -34.21 -2.01 53.38
N ASN A 319 -35.49 -2.26 53.66
CA ASN A 319 -36.14 -3.54 53.41
C ASN A 319 -36.56 -3.71 51.94
N ILE A 320 -36.52 -2.64 51.13
CA ILE A 320 -36.87 -2.66 49.71
C ILE A 320 -35.60 -2.71 48.88
N MET A 321 -35.43 -3.80 48.13
CA MET A 321 -34.29 -4.02 47.24
C MET A 321 -34.75 -4.59 45.90
N TRP A 322 -33.95 -4.38 44.87
CA TRP A 322 -34.10 -4.98 43.55
C TRP A 322 -32.83 -5.74 43.14
N VAL A 323 -33.02 -6.82 42.39
CA VAL A 323 -31.96 -7.66 41.84
C VAL A 323 -32.23 -7.88 40.36
N SER A 324 -31.34 -7.44 39.47
CA SER A 324 -31.39 -7.80 38.04
C SER A 324 -30.48 -9.00 37.77
N VAL A 325 -30.97 -9.96 36.99
CA VAL A 325 -30.24 -11.20 36.67
C VAL A 325 -30.20 -11.41 35.16
N GLU A 326 -28.99 -11.51 34.61
CA GLU A 326 -28.72 -11.85 33.21
C GLU A 326 -28.84 -13.36 32.94
N ASN A 327 -29.11 -13.73 31.69
CA ASN A 327 -29.19 -15.09 31.18
C ASN A 327 -28.00 -15.37 30.23
N PRO A 328 -26.96 -16.12 30.66
CA PRO A 328 -25.74 -16.34 29.87
C PRO A 328 -25.97 -16.98 28.50
N SER A 329 -27.11 -17.65 28.29
CA SER A 329 -27.43 -18.30 27.01
C SER A 329 -28.02 -17.33 25.98
N SER A 330 -28.52 -16.15 26.41
CA SER A 330 -29.16 -15.17 25.52
C SER A 330 -28.67 -13.73 25.71
N GLY A 331 -27.86 -13.45 26.73
CA GLY A 331 -27.40 -12.09 27.07
C GLY A 331 -28.51 -11.13 27.53
N ASN A 332 -29.74 -11.61 27.70
CA ASN A 332 -30.89 -10.81 28.11
C ASN A 332 -31.26 -11.10 29.58
N LEU A 333 -32.22 -10.37 30.15
CA LEU A 333 -32.66 -10.62 31.53
C LEU A 333 -33.32 -12.00 31.70
N THR A 334 -32.81 -12.80 32.64
CA THR A 334 -33.58 -13.87 33.29
C THR A 334 -34.75 -13.25 34.10
N GLY A 335 -34.52 -12.08 34.70
CA GLY A 335 -35.58 -11.26 35.29
C GLY A 335 -35.05 -10.10 36.14
N LEU A 336 -35.95 -9.19 36.47
CA LEU A 336 -35.80 -8.25 37.59
C LEU A 336 -36.65 -8.77 38.75
N TYR A 337 -36.12 -8.71 39.96
CA TYR A 337 -36.75 -9.23 41.19
C TYR A 337 -36.79 -8.12 42.24
N ARG A 338 -37.83 -8.10 43.07
CA ARG A 338 -38.00 -7.13 44.16
C ARG A 338 -38.34 -7.84 45.47
N THR A 339 -37.77 -7.37 46.57
CA THR A 339 -38.17 -7.68 47.95
C THR A 339 -38.76 -6.43 48.62
N GLY A 340 -39.58 -6.63 49.65
CA GLY A 340 -40.02 -5.59 50.57
C GLY A 340 -39.82 -5.96 52.05
N ASP A 341 -39.19 -7.10 52.32
CA ASP A 341 -39.01 -7.69 53.66
C ASP A 341 -37.54 -7.90 54.03
N GLY A 342 -36.63 -7.16 53.38
CA GLY A 342 -35.19 -7.21 53.66
C GLY A 342 -34.45 -8.38 52.99
N GLY A 343 -35.02 -8.98 51.94
CA GLY A 343 -34.40 -10.06 51.18
C GLY A 343 -34.86 -11.46 51.58
N VAL A 344 -35.85 -11.59 52.48
CA VAL A 344 -36.41 -12.88 52.90
C VAL A 344 -37.26 -13.51 51.78
N THR A 345 -38.07 -12.71 51.10
CA THR A 345 -38.84 -13.14 49.92
C THR A 345 -38.62 -12.22 48.72
N TRP A 346 -38.61 -12.81 47.53
CA TRP A 346 -38.33 -12.14 46.26
C TRP A 346 -39.41 -12.45 45.23
N ALA A 347 -40.08 -11.41 44.74
CA ALA A 347 -41.03 -11.51 43.65
C ALA A 347 -40.36 -11.08 42.33
N LYS A 348 -40.49 -11.89 41.27
CA LYS A 348 -40.15 -11.45 39.91
C LYS A 348 -41.14 -10.37 39.48
N VAL A 349 -40.65 -9.20 39.07
CA VAL A 349 -41.49 -8.11 38.56
C VAL A 349 -41.65 -8.20 37.05
N GLY A 350 -42.65 -7.49 36.50
CA GLY A 350 -43.03 -7.57 35.09
C GLY A 350 -41.94 -7.13 34.11
N ALA A 351 -41.19 -6.08 34.45
CA ALA A 351 -40.12 -5.48 33.63
C ALA A 351 -40.51 -5.19 32.16
N SER A 352 -41.79 -4.93 31.87
CA SER A 352 -42.24 -4.67 30.50
C SER A 352 -41.72 -3.32 30.00
N GLY A 353 -41.13 -3.28 28.81
CA GLY A 353 -40.53 -2.08 28.21
C GLY A 353 -39.00 -2.00 28.33
N VAL A 354 -38.37 -2.93 29.05
CA VAL A 354 -36.90 -3.05 29.14
C VAL A 354 -36.32 -3.88 27.99
N SER A 355 -35.15 -3.48 27.47
CA SER A 355 -34.30 -4.30 26.62
C SER A 355 -32.83 -4.22 27.04
N CYS A 356 -32.10 -5.32 26.88
CA CYS A 356 -30.63 -5.33 26.87
C CYS A 356 -30.04 -5.59 25.48
N SER A 357 -30.85 -5.93 24.47
CA SER A 357 -30.38 -6.35 23.14
C SER A 357 -29.27 -7.42 23.18
N ALA A 358 -29.41 -8.43 24.05
CA ALA A 358 -28.41 -9.47 24.33
C ALA A 358 -27.09 -9.00 25.00
N GLN A 359 -27.07 -7.82 25.62
CA GLN A 359 -25.90 -7.21 26.25
C GLN A 359 -25.93 -7.03 27.78
N CYS A 360 -26.87 -7.62 28.54
CA CYS A 360 -26.91 -7.47 30.01
C CYS A 360 -25.60 -7.99 30.69
N TRP A 361 -24.81 -8.80 29.98
CA TRP A 361 -23.51 -9.28 30.45
C TRP A 361 -22.42 -8.19 30.39
N TYR A 362 -22.55 -7.23 29.47
CA TYR A 362 -21.60 -6.14 29.19
C TYR A 362 -22.02 -4.84 29.89
N ALA A 363 -23.26 -4.39 29.64
CA ALA A 363 -23.87 -3.22 30.27
C ALA A 363 -25.11 -3.65 31.07
N MET A 364 -25.03 -3.56 32.40
CA MET A 364 -26.20 -3.73 33.27
C MET A 364 -26.02 -3.00 34.61
N VAL A 365 -26.93 -2.07 34.91
CA VAL A 365 -27.01 -1.40 36.21
C VAL A 365 -28.47 -1.39 36.69
N VAL A 366 -28.68 -1.54 37.99
CA VAL A 366 -29.97 -1.27 38.65
C VAL A 366 -29.76 -0.24 39.76
N THR A 367 -30.68 0.71 39.92
CA THR A 367 -30.57 1.74 40.97
C THR A 367 -31.94 2.17 41.45
N ALA A 368 -32.14 2.19 42.76
CA ALA A 368 -33.39 2.64 43.38
C ALA A 368 -33.41 4.17 43.50
N SER A 369 -34.59 4.78 43.36
CA SER A 369 -34.72 6.22 43.51
C SER A 369 -34.49 6.69 44.96
N PRO A 370 -33.80 7.82 45.17
CA PRO A 370 -33.75 8.50 46.47
C PRO A 370 -35.01 9.31 46.82
N THR A 371 -35.99 9.43 45.92
CA THR A 371 -37.21 10.22 46.12
C THR A 371 -38.48 9.40 46.31
N ASP A 372 -38.49 8.13 45.88
CA ASP A 372 -39.67 7.24 45.94
C ASP A 372 -39.27 5.75 46.02
N THR A 373 -39.92 5.02 46.93
CA THR A 373 -39.75 3.57 47.15
C THR A 373 -40.33 2.65 46.07
N ASN A 374 -41.09 3.20 45.11
CA ASN A 374 -41.59 2.47 43.93
C ASN A 374 -40.81 2.81 42.65
N THR A 375 -40.05 3.90 42.63
CA THR A 375 -39.26 4.30 41.47
C THR A 375 -37.92 3.56 41.45
N VAL A 376 -37.66 2.85 40.34
CA VAL A 376 -36.42 2.09 40.11
C VAL A 376 -35.95 2.29 38.68
N TYR A 377 -34.64 2.40 38.51
CA TYR A 377 -33.96 2.51 37.24
C TYR A 377 -33.27 1.19 36.91
N PHE A 378 -33.38 0.80 35.65
CA PHE A 378 -32.61 -0.29 35.06
C PHE A 378 -31.91 0.25 33.82
N SER A 379 -30.64 -0.09 33.63
CA SER A 379 -29.91 0.27 32.41
C SER A 379 -29.21 -0.92 31.80
N GLY A 380 -29.05 -0.84 30.48
CA GLY A 380 -28.20 -1.71 29.66
C GLY A 380 -27.80 -0.89 28.43
N LEU A 381 -28.25 -1.30 27.25
CA LEU A 381 -28.12 -0.49 26.03
C LEU A 381 -28.74 0.91 26.17
N SER A 382 -29.84 1.04 26.92
CA SER A 382 -30.48 2.33 27.24
C SER A 382 -30.78 2.43 28.74
N LEU A 383 -31.22 3.60 29.21
CA LEU A 383 -31.67 3.83 30.60
C LEU A 383 -33.19 3.86 30.68
N TYR A 384 -33.73 2.98 31.51
CA TYR A 384 -35.16 2.78 31.71
C TYR A 384 -35.59 3.17 33.13
N ARG A 385 -36.71 3.88 33.26
CA ARG A 385 -37.33 4.26 34.53
C ARG A 385 -38.68 3.58 34.71
N SER A 386 -38.85 2.92 35.85
CA SER A 386 -40.12 2.45 36.38
C SER A 386 -40.57 3.36 37.52
N VAL A 387 -41.88 3.54 37.69
CA VAL A 387 -42.51 4.22 38.84
C VAL A 387 -43.49 3.31 39.61
N ASP A 388 -43.58 2.03 39.23
CA ASP A 388 -44.57 1.06 39.73
C ASP A 388 -43.92 -0.17 40.42
N GLY A 389 -42.71 0.01 40.93
CA GLY A 389 -41.92 -1.05 41.58
C GLY A 389 -41.17 -1.97 40.62
N GLY A 390 -41.22 -1.70 39.30
CA GLY A 390 -40.53 -2.47 38.25
C GLY A 390 -41.46 -3.35 37.44
N ALA A 391 -42.78 -3.13 37.50
CA ALA A 391 -43.74 -3.85 36.67
C ALA A 391 -43.66 -3.36 35.22
N SER A 392 -43.59 -2.04 35.00
CA SER A 392 -43.43 -1.42 33.68
C SER A 392 -42.37 -0.31 33.68
N PHE A 393 -41.72 -0.13 32.53
CA PHE A 393 -40.62 0.80 32.34
C PHE A 393 -40.79 1.63 31.07
N SER A 394 -40.36 2.90 31.15
CA SER A 394 -40.19 3.78 29.99
C SER A 394 -38.71 4.08 29.77
N ASP A 395 -38.28 4.17 28.52
CA ASP A 395 -36.97 4.73 28.16
C ASP A 395 -36.94 6.21 28.57
N VAL A 396 -35.86 6.61 29.24
CA VAL A 396 -35.60 7.97 29.71
C VAL A 396 -34.19 8.44 29.34
N ALA A 397 -33.50 7.77 28.42
CA ALA A 397 -32.12 8.13 28.06
C ALA A 397 -32.05 9.23 26.99
N LEU A 398 -32.96 9.26 26.02
CA LEU A 398 -32.79 10.10 24.82
C LEU A 398 -32.58 11.61 25.15
N PRO A 399 -31.54 12.28 24.61
CA PRO A 399 -30.60 11.85 23.56
C PRO A 399 -29.21 11.40 24.08
N VAL A 400 -29.12 10.87 25.30
CA VAL A 400 -27.87 10.31 25.87
C VAL A 400 -27.38 9.14 25.01
N HIS A 401 -26.06 8.95 24.99
CA HIS A 401 -25.42 7.81 24.33
C HIS A 401 -25.83 6.49 24.98
N VAL A 402 -25.93 5.43 24.17
CA VAL A 402 -26.20 4.06 24.59
C VAL A 402 -25.08 3.47 25.46
N ASP A 403 -25.33 2.28 26.00
CA ASP A 403 -24.40 1.46 26.81
C ASP A 403 -24.06 2.10 28.15
N HIS A 404 -25.00 1.99 29.08
CA HIS A 404 -24.94 2.59 30.41
C HIS A 404 -24.26 1.66 31.42
N HIS A 405 -23.05 2.04 31.83
CA HIS A 405 -22.21 1.29 32.78
C HIS A 405 -22.22 1.87 34.21
N ALA A 406 -22.59 3.13 34.40
CA ALA A 406 -22.68 3.75 35.72
C ALA A 406 -23.91 4.65 35.87
N LEU A 407 -24.49 4.65 37.08
CA LEU A 407 -25.55 5.60 37.46
C LEU A 407 -25.35 6.05 38.92
N SER A 408 -25.41 7.36 39.17
CA SER A 408 -25.31 7.94 40.51
C SER A 408 -26.29 9.10 40.67
N PHE A 409 -26.92 9.21 41.85
CA PHE A 409 -27.68 10.39 42.23
C PHE A 409 -26.79 11.43 42.92
N ASP A 410 -27.20 12.69 42.90
CA ASP A 410 -26.70 13.74 43.79
C ASP A 410 -27.29 13.51 45.20
N PRO A 411 -26.46 13.28 46.24
CA PRO A 411 -26.94 13.05 47.60
C PRO A 411 -27.60 14.29 48.24
N THR A 412 -27.32 15.49 47.73
CA THR A 412 -27.85 16.76 48.24
C THR A 412 -29.09 17.22 47.46
N THR A 413 -29.19 16.87 46.18
CA THR A 413 -30.32 17.21 45.30
C THR A 413 -30.85 15.93 44.63
N PRO A 414 -31.66 15.10 45.32
CA PRO A 414 -31.99 13.74 44.89
C PRO A 414 -32.82 13.62 43.59
N THR A 415 -33.24 14.73 42.96
CA THR A 415 -33.79 14.73 41.60
C THR A 415 -32.70 14.74 40.51
N THR A 416 -31.47 15.11 40.87
CA THR A 416 -30.31 15.17 39.98
C THR A 416 -29.60 13.83 39.94
N MET A 417 -29.29 13.36 38.73
CA MET A 417 -28.62 12.09 38.47
C MET A 417 -27.60 12.19 37.34
N TYR A 418 -26.62 11.31 37.37
CA TYR A 418 -25.50 11.25 36.45
C TYR A 418 -25.41 9.85 35.85
N ALA A 419 -25.26 9.77 34.53
CA ALA A 419 -25.07 8.53 33.79
C ALA A 419 -23.66 8.48 33.19
N GLY A 420 -22.99 7.34 33.33
CA GLY A 420 -21.74 6.99 32.66
C GLY A 420 -22.02 5.97 31.57
N THR A 421 -21.60 6.27 30.35
CA THR A 421 -21.92 5.50 29.15
C THR A 421 -20.71 5.37 28.22
N ASP A 422 -20.84 4.63 27.11
CA ASP A 422 -19.79 4.56 26.06
C ASP A 422 -19.58 5.90 25.33
N GLY A 423 -20.51 6.85 25.52
CA GLY A 423 -20.37 8.24 25.12
C GLY A 423 -19.86 9.18 26.21
N GLY A 424 -19.67 8.76 27.47
CA GLY A 424 -19.09 9.58 28.53
C GLY A 424 -20.04 9.92 29.69
N VAL A 425 -19.95 11.14 30.24
CA VAL A 425 -20.73 11.59 31.41
C VAL A 425 -21.89 12.51 31.00
N PHE A 426 -23.10 12.15 31.42
CA PHE A 426 -24.31 12.94 31.23
C PHE A 426 -25.00 13.22 32.57
N LYS A 427 -25.72 14.34 32.66
CA LYS A 427 -26.44 14.81 33.84
C LYS A 427 -27.90 15.10 33.51
N SER A 428 -28.81 14.66 34.37
CA SER A 428 -30.21 15.09 34.43
C SER A 428 -30.46 15.78 35.77
N ALA A 429 -31.29 16.83 35.78
CA ALA A 429 -31.74 17.50 37.01
C ALA A 429 -33.16 17.09 37.45
N ASP A 430 -33.84 16.30 36.61
CA ASP A 430 -35.27 16.02 36.62
C ASP A 430 -35.56 14.51 36.46
N GLN A 431 -34.74 13.69 37.11
CA GLN A 431 -34.93 12.24 37.25
C GLN A 431 -34.95 11.47 35.90
N GLY A 432 -34.17 11.96 34.94
CA GLY A 432 -33.99 11.41 33.59
C GLY A 432 -34.93 12.00 32.54
N SER A 433 -35.69 13.05 32.85
CA SER A 433 -36.69 13.59 31.91
C SER A 433 -36.05 14.49 30.84
N THR A 434 -34.93 15.15 31.17
CA THR A 434 -34.03 15.85 30.26
C THR A 434 -32.57 15.64 30.66
N TRP A 435 -31.65 15.71 29.69
CA TRP A 435 -30.22 15.45 29.89
C TRP A 435 -29.34 16.52 29.26
N SER A 436 -28.21 16.82 29.91
CA SER A 436 -27.09 17.57 29.36
C SER A 436 -25.80 16.75 29.45
N SER A 437 -24.89 16.93 28.50
CA SER A 437 -23.57 16.31 28.53
C SER A 437 -22.62 17.12 29.43
N LEU A 438 -21.77 16.42 30.19
CA LEU A 438 -20.67 16.99 30.97
C LEU A 438 -19.30 16.73 30.33
N ASN A 439 -19.26 16.22 29.10
CA ASN A 439 -18.04 15.71 28.48
C ASN A 439 -16.97 16.78 28.16
N THR A 440 -17.32 18.06 28.15
CA THR A 440 -16.42 19.25 28.13
C THR A 440 -14.99 19.00 27.64
N ASN A 441 -14.01 18.74 28.52
CA ASN A 441 -12.62 18.42 28.16
C ASN A 441 -12.20 16.97 28.54
N LEU A 442 -13.15 16.08 28.72
CA LEU A 442 -12.95 14.67 29.07
C LEU A 442 -12.38 13.91 27.87
N SER A 443 -11.06 13.71 27.85
CA SER A 443 -10.33 13.10 26.73
C SER A 443 -10.11 11.61 26.95
N ILE A 444 -11.17 10.81 26.81
CA ILE A 444 -11.15 9.35 27.11
C ILE A 444 -11.47 8.44 25.90
N THR A 445 -11.35 8.96 24.68
CA THR A 445 -11.75 8.24 23.47
C THR A 445 -10.89 7.00 23.23
N GLN A 446 -11.55 5.91 22.82
CA GLN A 446 -10.97 4.60 22.55
C GLN A 446 -10.75 4.40 21.05
N PHE A 447 -9.60 4.82 20.53
CA PHE A 447 -9.24 4.59 19.13
C PHE A 447 -8.85 3.14 18.85
N TYR A 448 -9.12 2.70 17.62
CA TYR A 448 -8.57 1.50 16.99
C TYR A 448 -7.23 1.81 16.28
N GLY A 449 -6.61 0.79 15.68
CA GLY A 449 -5.52 0.96 14.72
C GLY A 449 -6.01 1.44 13.35
N GLY A 450 -5.09 1.87 12.48
CA GLY A 450 -5.43 2.46 11.17
C GLY A 450 -5.70 3.95 11.26
N PHE A 451 -4.98 4.63 12.14
CA PHE A 451 -5.04 6.08 12.30
C PHE A 451 -4.34 6.76 11.12
N SER A 452 -4.79 7.95 10.71
CA SER A 452 -4.15 8.69 9.63
C SER A 452 -3.90 10.15 9.97
N LEU A 453 -2.73 10.65 9.54
CA LEU A 453 -2.26 12.03 9.70
C LEU A 453 -1.86 12.55 8.31
N HIS A 454 -2.52 13.61 7.84
CA HIS A 454 -2.23 14.21 6.55
C HIS A 454 -0.88 14.95 6.56
N PRO A 455 -0.02 14.79 5.51
CA PRO A 455 1.36 15.25 5.52
C PRO A 455 1.57 16.76 5.72
N THR A 456 0.63 17.62 5.34
CA THR A 456 0.85 19.09 5.34
C THR A 456 -0.16 19.88 6.16
N SER A 457 -1.46 19.56 6.04
CA SER A 457 -2.52 20.29 6.77
C SER A 457 -2.61 19.96 8.26
N GLY A 458 -1.97 18.89 8.73
CA GLY A 458 -2.10 18.40 10.11
C GLY A 458 -3.47 17.79 10.45
N ALA A 459 -4.37 17.62 9.46
CA ALA A 459 -5.64 16.94 9.65
C ALA A 459 -5.43 15.47 10.01
N MET A 460 -6.29 14.91 10.87
CA MET A 460 -6.22 13.51 11.28
C MET A 460 -7.59 12.85 11.15
N LEU A 461 -7.61 11.54 10.85
CA LEU A 461 -8.78 10.68 10.97
C LEU A 461 -8.43 9.49 11.86
N GLY A 462 -9.40 9.02 12.64
CA GLY A 462 -9.27 7.79 13.42
C GLY A 462 -10.62 7.17 13.72
N GLY A 463 -10.70 5.84 13.65
CA GLY A 463 -11.86 5.07 14.06
C GLY A 463 -11.86 4.79 15.56
N ALA A 464 -13.00 5.01 16.22
CA ALA A 464 -13.18 4.83 17.66
C ALA A 464 -14.32 3.85 17.97
N GLN A 465 -14.20 3.18 19.11
CA GLN A 465 -15.20 2.26 19.65
C GLN A 465 -16.49 3.00 20.02
N ASP A 466 -17.64 2.53 19.52
CA ASP A 466 -19.03 3.01 19.65
C ASP A 466 -19.27 4.49 19.25
N ASN A 467 -18.19 5.23 19.03
CA ASN A 467 -18.12 6.66 18.77
C ASN A 467 -17.74 6.96 17.31
N GLY A 468 -17.72 5.97 16.41
CA GLY A 468 -17.57 6.17 14.97
C GLY A 468 -16.18 6.61 14.50
N THR A 469 -16.11 7.16 13.29
CA THR A 469 -14.88 7.80 12.77
C THR A 469 -14.89 9.28 13.09
N LEU A 470 -13.74 9.77 13.56
CA LEU A 470 -13.54 11.12 14.07
C LEU A 470 -12.50 11.87 13.23
N GLU A 471 -12.74 13.17 12.98
CA GLU A 471 -11.88 14.04 12.19
C GLU A 471 -11.34 15.22 13.00
N TYR A 472 -10.01 15.35 13.05
CA TYR A 472 -9.32 16.54 13.56
C TYR A 472 -9.07 17.55 12.42
N THR A 473 -9.59 18.76 12.59
CA THR A 473 -9.36 19.89 11.65
C THR A 473 -8.74 21.11 12.33
N GLY A 474 -7.93 20.91 13.37
CA GLY A 474 -7.28 21.99 14.13
C GLY A 474 -7.92 22.36 15.47
N SER A 475 -8.97 21.64 15.91
CA SER A 475 -9.67 21.86 17.18
C SER A 475 -9.61 20.61 18.06
N SER A 476 -9.48 20.78 19.38
CA SER A 476 -9.62 19.66 20.33
C SER A 476 -11.03 19.06 20.32
N THR A 477 -12.02 19.79 19.81
CA THR A 477 -13.33 19.23 19.45
C THR A 477 -13.25 18.59 18.07
N TRP A 478 -13.23 17.26 17.99
CA TRP A 478 -13.14 16.52 16.73
C TRP A 478 -14.53 16.34 16.11
N GLY A 479 -14.63 16.45 14.79
CA GLY A 479 -15.86 16.20 14.06
C GLY A 479 -16.21 14.70 14.03
N TRP A 480 -17.44 14.34 14.35
CA TRP A 480 -17.95 12.98 14.12
C TRP A 480 -18.47 12.89 12.68
N VAL A 481 -17.89 11.99 11.87
CA VAL A 481 -18.06 12.00 10.39
C VAL A 481 -18.62 10.70 9.81
N LEU A 482 -18.67 9.63 10.61
CA LEU A 482 -19.23 8.32 10.26
C LEU A 482 -19.56 7.55 11.55
N GLY A 483 -20.71 6.88 11.61
CA GLY A 483 -21.15 6.13 12.81
C GLY A 483 -20.67 4.68 12.89
N GLY A 484 -21.22 3.95 13.86
CA GLY A 484 -20.80 2.58 14.22
C GLY A 484 -19.50 2.57 15.03
N ASP A 485 -18.79 1.45 14.98
CA ASP A 485 -17.39 1.39 15.36
C ASP A 485 -16.56 1.87 14.16
N GLY A 486 -15.81 2.96 14.34
CA GLY A 486 -14.94 3.45 13.28
C GLY A 486 -13.75 2.52 13.08
N GLY A 487 -13.37 2.27 11.83
CA GLY A 487 -12.23 1.40 11.49
C GLY A 487 -10.98 2.13 11.00
N PHE A 488 -10.24 1.49 10.11
CA PHE A 488 -9.05 2.08 9.46
C PHE A 488 -9.43 3.31 8.63
N THR A 489 -8.50 4.24 8.50
CA THR A 489 -8.70 5.52 7.81
C THR A 489 -7.51 5.87 6.92
N ALA A 490 -7.76 6.71 5.92
CA ALA A 490 -6.70 7.35 5.13
C ALA A 490 -7.12 8.75 4.69
N ILE A 491 -6.17 9.67 4.57
CA ILE A 491 -6.38 10.98 3.94
C ILE A 491 -5.53 11.02 2.67
N ASN A 492 -6.11 11.44 1.54
CA ASN A 492 -5.35 11.58 0.30
C ASN A 492 -4.27 12.68 0.50
N PRO A 493 -2.97 12.38 0.27
CA PRO A 493 -1.87 13.30 0.57
C PRO A 493 -1.74 14.48 -0.40
N ASP A 494 -2.34 14.38 -1.59
CA ASP A 494 -2.35 15.44 -2.61
C ASP A 494 -3.58 16.35 -2.48
N ASN A 495 -4.68 15.82 -1.91
CA ASN A 495 -5.93 16.53 -1.71
C ASN A 495 -6.61 16.13 -0.38
N PRO A 496 -6.44 16.91 0.70
CA PRO A 496 -7.04 16.62 2.01
C PRO A 496 -8.57 16.68 2.06
N THR A 497 -9.26 17.15 0.99
CA THR A 497 -10.72 17.05 0.93
C THR A 497 -11.19 15.60 0.70
N ILE A 498 -10.32 14.74 0.15
CA ILE A 498 -10.59 13.32 -0.03
C ILE A 498 -10.07 12.55 1.19
N GLY A 499 -10.98 11.90 1.90
CA GLY A 499 -10.68 11.01 3.01
C GLY A 499 -11.41 9.68 2.86
N TYR A 500 -10.85 8.64 3.46
CA TYR A 500 -11.37 7.27 3.45
C TYR A 500 -11.49 6.73 4.87
N ALA A 501 -12.51 5.92 5.11
CA ALA A 501 -12.81 5.32 6.40
C ALA A 501 -13.56 4.00 6.25
N GLU A 502 -13.36 3.11 7.22
CA GLU A 502 -14.09 1.85 7.40
C GLU A 502 -15.06 1.94 8.59
N THR A 503 -16.00 0.99 8.66
CA THR A 503 -16.77 0.68 9.88
C THR A 503 -16.58 -0.78 10.27
N GLN A 504 -17.20 -1.23 11.36
CA GLN A 504 -17.22 -2.65 11.70
C GLN A 504 -17.75 -3.53 10.56
N TRP A 505 -17.15 -4.72 10.42
CA TRP A 505 -17.55 -5.71 9.43
C TRP A 505 -18.67 -6.60 9.95
N SER A 506 -19.82 -6.52 9.28
CA SER A 506 -20.94 -7.41 9.45
C SER A 506 -21.43 -7.81 8.05
N ALA A 507 -21.28 -9.10 7.73
CA ALA A 507 -21.54 -9.61 6.38
C ALA A 507 -22.99 -9.36 5.97
N PHE A 508 -23.19 -8.89 4.73
CA PHE A 508 -24.50 -8.51 4.18
C PHE A 508 -25.27 -7.40 4.93
N SER A 509 -24.67 -6.71 5.90
CA SER A 509 -25.31 -5.61 6.65
C SER A 509 -25.75 -4.43 5.76
N GLY A 510 -25.10 -4.22 4.62
CA GLY A 510 -25.25 -3.03 3.78
C GLY A 510 -24.45 -1.81 4.27
N TYR A 511 -23.76 -1.92 5.42
CA TYR A 511 -22.98 -0.83 6.00
C TYR A 511 -21.47 -0.99 5.83
N SER A 512 -20.98 -2.24 5.77
CA SER A 512 -19.55 -2.55 5.81
C SER A 512 -18.77 -2.31 4.51
N GLY A 513 -17.47 -2.09 4.69
CA GLY A 513 -16.49 -1.86 3.63
C GLY A 513 -16.21 -0.38 3.35
N PRO A 514 -15.28 -0.09 2.43
CA PRO A 514 -14.68 1.23 2.31
C PRO A 514 -15.67 2.34 2.00
N ARG A 515 -15.45 3.49 2.61
CA ARG A 515 -16.20 4.73 2.37
C ARG A 515 -15.27 5.88 2.03
N ARG A 516 -15.81 6.87 1.32
CA ARG A 516 -15.09 8.08 0.89
C ARG A 516 -15.87 9.34 1.25
N ARG A 517 -15.16 10.36 1.74
CA ARG A 517 -15.61 11.77 1.75
C ARG A 517 -14.88 12.57 0.67
N THR A 518 -15.50 13.64 0.18
CA THR A 518 -14.90 14.59 -0.78
C THR A 518 -14.78 16.03 -0.25
N THR A 519 -15.27 16.26 0.97
CA THR A 519 -15.24 17.56 1.68
C THR A 519 -14.94 17.28 3.16
N PRO A 520 -13.97 17.97 3.81
CA PRO A 520 -13.67 17.77 5.24
C PRO A 520 -14.88 18.04 6.14
N GLY A 521 -15.05 17.25 7.20
CA GLY A 521 -16.21 17.37 8.12
C GLY A 521 -17.56 16.98 7.52
N ALA A 522 -17.63 16.52 6.27
CA ALA A 522 -18.83 15.94 5.67
C ALA A 522 -18.88 14.42 5.86
N GLY A 523 -20.09 13.86 5.76
CA GLY A 523 -20.32 12.42 5.90
C GLY A 523 -19.68 11.56 4.81
N PHE A 524 -19.46 10.29 5.14
CA PHE A 524 -18.77 9.31 4.30
C PHE A 524 -19.73 8.40 3.51
N ALA A 525 -19.64 8.44 2.17
CA ALA A 525 -20.44 7.62 1.27
C ALA A 525 -19.76 6.27 0.97
N LEU A 526 -20.55 5.20 0.75
CA LEU A 526 -20.03 3.89 0.35
C LEU A 526 -19.21 3.97 -0.94
N ALA A 527 -18.05 3.35 -0.92
CA ALA A 527 -17.08 3.27 -2.00
C ALA A 527 -16.50 1.84 -2.05
N ASN A 528 -17.38 0.83 -2.07
CA ASN A 528 -17.05 -0.60 -1.91
C ASN A 528 -17.42 -1.47 -3.15
N SER A 529 -17.73 -0.84 -4.29
CA SER A 529 -18.17 -1.53 -5.51
C SER A 529 -17.13 -2.55 -5.99
N GLY A 530 -17.52 -3.82 -6.10
CA GLY A 530 -16.62 -4.93 -6.48
C GLY A 530 -16.03 -5.74 -5.31
N ILE A 531 -16.27 -5.33 -4.05
CA ILE A 531 -15.92 -6.12 -2.86
C ILE A 531 -17.02 -7.13 -2.56
N GLY A 532 -16.63 -8.38 -2.26
CA GLY A 532 -17.55 -9.42 -1.81
C GLY A 532 -17.99 -9.19 -0.36
N LEU A 533 -19.17 -8.59 -0.15
CA LEU A 533 -19.73 -8.32 1.19
C LEU A 533 -20.15 -9.57 1.99
N GLY A 534 -19.99 -10.76 1.40
CA GLY A 534 -20.12 -12.06 2.07
C GLY A 534 -18.78 -12.71 2.43
N ASP A 535 -17.65 -12.03 2.20
CA ASP A 535 -16.34 -12.51 2.61
C ASP A 535 -16.22 -12.48 4.15
N ASN A 536 -15.54 -13.49 4.71
CA ASN A 536 -15.03 -13.38 6.07
C ASN A 536 -14.03 -12.21 6.12
N ALA A 537 -14.10 -11.37 7.15
CA ALA A 537 -13.11 -10.33 7.43
C ALA A 537 -12.93 -10.18 8.96
N LEU A 538 -12.04 -9.29 9.38
CA LEU A 538 -11.89 -8.91 10.79
C LEU A 538 -13.01 -7.97 11.20
N PHE A 539 -13.31 -7.88 12.51
CA PHE A 539 -14.28 -6.93 13.04
C PHE A 539 -13.96 -5.50 12.58
N ILE A 540 -12.68 -5.09 12.67
CA ILE A 540 -12.14 -3.92 11.97
C ILE A 540 -11.19 -4.42 10.86
N PRO A 541 -11.58 -4.37 9.58
CA PRO A 541 -10.69 -4.76 8.48
C PRO A 541 -9.69 -3.65 8.11
N PRO A 542 -8.48 -3.99 7.62
CA PRO A 542 -7.47 -3.00 7.29
C PRO A 542 -7.72 -2.34 5.92
N LEU A 543 -7.59 -1.02 5.89
CA LEU A 543 -7.53 -0.18 4.69
C LEU A 543 -6.19 0.55 4.65
N VAL A 544 -5.50 0.52 3.49
CA VAL A 544 -4.22 1.21 3.29
C VAL A 544 -4.21 1.95 1.95
N LEU A 545 -3.76 3.20 1.96
CA LEU A 545 -3.51 4.00 0.76
C LEU A 545 -2.10 3.72 0.22
N ASP A 546 -1.95 3.66 -1.10
CA ASP A 546 -0.66 3.50 -1.76
C ASP A 546 0.23 4.74 -1.53
N PRO A 547 1.44 4.61 -0.95
CA PRO A 547 2.28 5.76 -0.59
C PRO A 547 2.93 6.46 -1.79
N ALA A 548 2.77 5.95 -3.02
CA ALA A 548 3.20 6.59 -4.25
C ALA A 548 2.04 7.02 -5.17
N HIS A 549 0.81 6.58 -4.92
CA HIS A 549 -0.36 6.88 -5.76
C HIS A 549 -1.60 7.21 -4.91
N SER A 550 -1.91 8.50 -4.77
CA SER A 550 -2.99 8.99 -3.89
C SER A 550 -4.43 8.56 -4.25
N SER A 551 -4.63 7.93 -5.41
CA SER A 551 -5.91 7.34 -5.85
C SER A 551 -5.96 5.81 -5.73
N TYR A 552 -4.89 5.15 -5.27
CA TYR A 552 -4.81 3.70 -5.15
C TYR A 552 -4.95 3.30 -3.68
N LEU A 553 -5.80 2.31 -3.41
CA LEU A 553 -6.02 1.79 -2.05
C LEU A 553 -6.16 0.27 -2.08
N TYR A 554 -5.88 -0.32 -0.93
CA TYR A 554 -5.93 -1.76 -0.65
C TYR A 554 -6.84 -2.00 0.56
N PHE A 555 -7.73 -2.99 0.47
CA PHE A 555 -8.69 -3.34 1.52
C PHE A 555 -8.66 -4.85 1.80
N GLY A 556 -8.58 -5.22 3.09
CA GLY A 556 -8.41 -6.59 3.54
C GLY A 556 -9.70 -7.26 4.02
N THR A 557 -9.96 -8.46 3.50
CA THR A 557 -10.91 -9.44 4.02
C THR A 557 -10.16 -10.79 4.16
N SER A 558 -10.80 -11.93 3.96
CA SER A 558 -10.14 -13.21 3.62
C SER A 558 -9.45 -13.18 2.24
N LYS A 559 -9.69 -12.12 1.45
CA LYS A 559 -9.01 -11.75 0.20
C LYS A 559 -8.42 -10.35 0.35
N LEU A 560 -7.45 -10.00 -0.51
CA LEU A 560 -6.99 -8.63 -0.66
C LEU A 560 -7.64 -8.00 -1.89
N TYR A 561 -8.24 -6.82 -1.75
CA TYR A 561 -8.82 -6.03 -2.84
C TYR A 561 -7.96 -4.79 -3.13
N ARG A 562 -7.98 -4.31 -4.38
CA ARG A 562 -7.33 -3.07 -4.81
C ARG A 562 -8.24 -2.23 -5.70
N THR A 563 -8.25 -0.92 -5.45
CA THR A 563 -8.78 0.13 -6.34
C THR A 563 -7.63 0.91 -6.98
N ARG A 564 -7.87 1.49 -8.16
CA ARG A 564 -6.97 2.46 -8.83
C ARG A 564 -7.64 3.81 -9.15
N ASN A 565 -8.88 3.99 -8.72
CA ASN A 565 -9.72 5.16 -8.98
C ASN A 565 -10.43 5.64 -7.69
N GLY A 566 -9.70 5.67 -6.58
CA GLY A 566 -10.18 6.23 -5.31
C GLY A 566 -11.43 5.55 -4.74
N GLY A 567 -11.62 4.26 -4.97
CA GLY A 567 -12.71 3.47 -4.42
C GLY A 567 -13.97 3.39 -5.29
N ASP A 568 -13.99 4.00 -6.49
CA ASP A 568 -15.14 3.88 -7.41
C ASP A 568 -15.34 2.44 -7.89
N SER A 569 -14.25 1.68 -8.05
CA SER A 569 -14.29 0.25 -8.36
C SER A 569 -13.11 -0.52 -7.78
N TRP A 570 -13.40 -1.65 -7.15
CA TRP A 570 -12.43 -2.57 -6.58
C TRP A 570 -12.33 -3.84 -7.41
N SER A 571 -11.14 -4.43 -7.39
CA SER A 571 -10.84 -5.72 -7.99
C SER A 571 -10.11 -6.59 -6.98
N THR A 572 -10.33 -7.90 -7.02
CA THR A 572 -9.55 -8.83 -6.19
C THR A 572 -8.09 -8.80 -6.65
N PHE A 573 -7.19 -8.57 -5.70
CA PHE A 573 -5.75 -8.41 -5.91
C PHE A 573 -4.95 -9.64 -5.41
N GLY A 574 -5.51 -10.39 -4.47
CA GLY A 574 -4.94 -11.65 -4.01
C GLY A 574 -5.94 -12.52 -3.27
N THR A 575 -5.85 -13.83 -3.47
CA THR A 575 -6.71 -14.86 -2.86
C THR A 575 -5.87 -16.08 -2.49
N GLY A 576 -6.18 -16.78 -1.40
CA GLY A 576 -5.48 -18.01 -1.02
C GLY A 576 -3.98 -17.81 -0.74
N MET A 577 -3.58 -16.59 -0.34
CA MET A 577 -2.18 -16.21 -0.13
C MET A 577 -1.59 -16.79 1.16
N PHE A 578 -2.45 -17.19 2.10
CA PHE A 578 -2.10 -17.71 3.42
C PHE A 578 -2.22 -19.24 3.43
N VAL A 579 -1.23 -19.91 4.04
CA VAL A 579 -1.10 -21.38 4.09
C VAL A 579 -1.97 -21.98 5.19
N ARG A 580 -2.04 -21.31 6.35
CA ARG A 580 -2.93 -21.62 7.49
C ARG A 580 -4.31 -20.99 7.33
N GLY A 581 -4.44 -20.01 6.44
CA GLY A 581 -5.65 -19.23 6.22
C GLY A 581 -5.75 -18.03 7.17
N GLY A 582 -6.97 -17.67 7.55
CA GLY A 582 -7.27 -16.44 8.29
C GLY A 582 -7.61 -15.25 7.38
N ASN A 583 -7.80 -14.10 8.02
CA ASN A 583 -8.19 -12.85 7.38
C ASN A 583 -7.01 -11.87 7.37
N VAL A 584 -6.93 -11.04 6.33
CA VAL A 584 -5.92 -9.99 6.20
C VAL A 584 -6.02 -9.03 7.38
N SER A 585 -4.91 -8.85 8.10
CA SER A 585 -4.80 -8.00 9.30
C SER A 585 -3.83 -6.82 9.12
N ALA A 586 -2.89 -6.91 8.18
CA ALA A 586 -1.94 -5.85 7.88
C ALA A 586 -1.57 -5.85 6.39
N ILE A 587 -1.33 -4.67 5.82
CA ILE A 587 -0.98 -4.47 4.40
C ILE A 587 0.19 -3.48 4.36
N GLY A 588 1.27 -3.84 3.67
CA GLY A 588 2.45 -2.99 3.49
C GLY A 588 2.79 -2.82 2.00
N VAL A 589 2.66 -1.60 1.48
CA VAL A 589 2.93 -1.26 0.07
C VAL A 589 4.28 -0.56 -0.03
N ALA A 590 5.16 -0.97 -0.94
CA ALA A 590 6.46 -0.34 -1.10
C ALA A 590 6.37 0.98 -1.88
N GLN A 591 6.88 2.07 -1.30
CA GLN A 591 6.84 3.40 -1.93
C GLN A 591 7.72 3.53 -3.17
N SER A 592 8.82 2.77 -3.24
CA SER A 592 9.78 2.78 -4.37
C SER A 592 9.37 1.86 -5.53
N ASP A 593 8.50 0.87 -5.28
CA ASP A 593 7.97 -0.04 -6.30
C ASP A 593 6.62 -0.60 -5.85
N THR A 594 5.53 -0.05 -6.38
CA THR A 594 4.16 -0.46 -6.00
C THR A 594 3.72 -1.81 -6.58
N ASN A 595 4.59 -2.48 -7.34
CA ASN A 595 4.43 -3.90 -7.67
C ASN A 595 4.76 -4.82 -6.48
N THR A 596 5.54 -4.29 -5.52
CA THR A 596 5.88 -4.97 -4.27
C THR A 596 4.89 -4.63 -3.16
N VAL A 597 4.11 -5.63 -2.74
CA VAL A 597 3.11 -5.53 -1.67
C VAL A 597 3.22 -6.75 -0.75
N TYR A 598 3.33 -6.49 0.54
CA TYR A 598 3.29 -7.48 1.62
C TYR A 598 1.91 -7.48 2.26
N VAL A 599 1.43 -8.65 2.66
CA VAL A 599 0.14 -8.81 3.34
C VAL A 599 0.27 -9.83 4.47
N GLY A 600 -0.26 -9.50 5.64
CA GLY A 600 -0.24 -10.33 6.84
C GLY A 600 -1.64 -10.71 7.30
N SER A 601 -1.74 -11.76 8.13
CA SER A 601 -2.99 -12.31 8.64
C SER A 601 -3.08 -12.35 10.16
N ASN A 602 -4.32 -12.44 10.66
CA ASN A 602 -4.60 -12.68 12.08
C ASN A 602 -4.06 -14.02 12.61
N GLN A 603 -3.63 -14.94 11.74
CA GLN A 603 -3.04 -16.24 12.09
C GLN A 603 -1.52 -16.30 11.85
N GLY A 604 -0.88 -15.16 11.58
CA GLY A 604 0.58 -15.02 11.49
C GLY A 604 1.21 -15.50 10.18
N ASP A 605 0.41 -15.78 9.15
CA ASP A 605 0.94 -15.92 7.79
C ASP A 605 1.18 -14.55 7.19
N ILE A 606 2.24 -14.46 6.39
CA ILE A 606 2.55 -13.33 5.53
C ILE A 606 2.76 -13.84 4.11
N ALA A 607 2.35 -13.06 3.12
CA ALA A 607 2.69 -13.27 1.72
C ALA A 607 3.22 -11.97 1.10
N VAL A 608 3.95 -12.10 -0.01
CA VAL A 608 4.48 -10.98 -0.79
C VAL A 608 4.31 -11.22 -2.29
N THR A 609 3.88 -10.18 -3.01
CA THR A 609 4.03 -10.04 -4.47
C THR A 609 5.21 -9.11 -4.75
N THR A 610 5.90 -9.32 -5.88
CA THR A 610 6.85 -8.35 -6.47
C THR A 610 6.55 -8.07 -7.95
N ASP A 611 5.42 -8.55 -8.47
CA ASP A 611 5.04 -8.46 -9.89
C ASP A 611 3.67 -7.79 -10.10
N GLY A 612 3.20 -7.04 -9.09
CA GLY A 612 1.94 -6.32 -9.15
C GLY A 612 0.72 -7.23 -9.01
N GLY A 613 0.86 -8.33 -8.25
CA GLY A 613 -0.21 -9.24 -7.84
C GLY A 613 -0.45 -10.42 -8.77
N ALA A 614 0.43 -10.66 -9.75
CA ALA A 614 0.32 -11.80 -10.65
C ALA A 614 0.77 -13.11 -9.98
N THR A 615 1.76 -13.04 -9.09
CA THR A 615 2.15 -14.16 -8.21
C THR A 615 2.33 -13.71 -6.76
N TRP A 616 1.99 -14.60 -5.84
CA TRP A 616 2.11 -14.40 -4.40
C TRP A 616 2.98 -15.50 -3.79
N ARG A 617 4.03 -15.12 -3.08
CA ARG A 617 4.90 -16.05 -2.34
C ARG A 617 4.60 -15.95 -0.85
N ALA A 618 4.25 -17.08 -0.23
CA ALA A 618 4.17 -17.19 1.22
C ALA A 618 5.56 -17.00 1.86
N ILE A 619 5.59 -16.31 3.00
CA ILE A 619 6.79 -16.02 3.78
C ILE A 619 6.82 -16.92 5.02
N THR A 620 8.01 -17.43 5.34
CA THR A 620 8.27 -18.30 6.50
C THR A 620 9.34 -17.70 7.41
N GLY A 621 9.50 -18.24 8.62
CA GLY A 621 10.56 -17.83 9.57
C GLY A 621 10.15 -16.75 10.56
N LEU A 622 8.88 -16.34 10.56
CA LEU A 622 8.27 -15.50 11.60
C LEU A 622 7.50 -16.36 12.62
N PRO A 623 7.31 -15.88 13.87
CA PRO A 623 6.45 -16.55 14.83
C PRO A 623 5.00 -16.56 14.34
N SER A 624 4.29 -17.67 14.55
CA SER A 624 2.85 -17.77 14.25
C SER A 624 2.05 -16.98 15.31
N ARG A 625 2.03 -15.65 15.17
CA ARG A 625 1.31 -14.67 16.00
C ARG A 625 0.58 -13.66 15.11
N TYR A 626 -0.45 -13.01 15.65
CA TYR A 626 -1.26 -12.04 14.90
C TYR A 626 -0.38 -10.90 14.34
N ILE A 627 -0.36 -10.70 13.01
CA ILE A 627 0.41 -9.61 12.38
C ILE A 627 -0.36 -8.30 12.55
N THR A 628 0.27 -7.28 13.16
CA THR A 628 -0.38 -5.97 13.43
C THR A 628 0.01 -4.88 12.44
N SER A 629 1.28 -4.82 12.02
CA SER A 629 1.74 -3.83 11.04
C SER A 629 2.79 -4.44 10.13
N ILE A 630 2.81 -3.95 8.87
CA ILE A 630 3.89 -4.21 7.91
C ILE A 630 4.29 -2.87 7.28
N THR A 631 5.49 -2.40 7.61
CA THR A 631 6.05 -1.14 7.08
C THR A 631 7.21 -1.44 6.14
N VAL A 632 7.15 -0.98 4.90
CA VAL A 632 8.22 -1.18 3.91
C VAL A 632 9.15 0.04 3.89
N ASN A 633 10.46 -0.18 3.72
CA ASN A 633 11.43 0.90 3.55
C ASN A 633 11.09 1.73 2.30
N ARG A 634 11.24 3.06 2.38
CA ARG A 634 10.77 3.97 1.32
C ARG A 634 11.61 3.85 0.05
N ALA A 635 12.91 3.62 0.18
CA ALA A 635 13.85 3.49 -0.95
C ALA A 635 14.12 2.05 -1.40
N ASN A 636 13.82 1.03 -0.59
CA ASN A 636 14.13 -0.36 -0.94
C ASN A 636 12.95 -1.33 -0.64
N PRO A 637 12.25 -1.85 -1.67
CA PRO A 637 11.11 -2.76 -1.49
C PRO A 637 11.48 -4.12 -0.86
N ALA A 638 12.76 -4.51 -0.83
CA ALA A 638 13.22 -5.75 -0.20
C ALA A 638 13.40 -5.62 1.33
N ILE A 639 13.43 -4.39 1.85
CA ILE A 639 13.52 -4.12 3.30
C ILE A 639 12.11 -3.83 3.83
N ALA A 640 11.63 -4.68 4.75
CA ALA A 640 10.34 -4.51 5.40
C ALA A 640 10.42 -4.89 6.88
N TYR A 641 9.58 -4.22 7.67
CA TYR A 641 9.44 -4.37 9.10
C TYR A 641 8.05 -4.94 9.41
N VAL A 642 7.98 -5.90 10.32
CA VAL A 642 6.76 -6.58 10.74
C VAL A 642 6.63 -6.50 12.24
N THR A 643 5.46 -6.15 12.74
CA THR A 643 5.12 -6.28 14.16
C THR A 643 4.07 -7.37 14.38
N VAL A 644 4.19 -8.04 15.53
CA VAL A 644 3.21 -9.04 15.98
C VAL A 644 2.66 -8.72 17.36
N SER A 645 1.37 -8.98 17.54
CA SER A 645 0.69 -8.91 18.83
C SER A 645 0.90 -10.20 19.65
N GLY A 646 0.14 -10.32 20.73
CA GLY A 646 0.20 -11.44 21.66
C GLY A 646 1.55 -11.57 22.37
N PHE A 647 1.78 -12.75 22.95
CA PHE A 647 2.89 -13.00 23.86
C PHE A 647 3.82 -14.11 23.36
N GLY A 648 5.12 -13.95 23.58
CA GLY A 648 6.18 -14.86 23.09
C GLY A 648 7.46 -14.09 22.81
N THR A 649 8.55 -14.77 22.44
CA THR A 649 9.79 -14.10 22.01
C THR A 649 9.65 -13.49 20.61
N GLY A 650 10.21 -12.30 20.40
CA GLY A 650 10.28 -11.62 19.10
C GLY A 650 8.96 -11.00 18.62
N HIS A 651 8.82 -9.68 18.84
CA HIS A 651 7.66 -8.85 18.51
C HIS A 651 7.88 -7.93 17.30
N VAL A 652 9.11 -7.48 17.05
CA VAL A 652 9.48 -6.61 15.93
C VAL A 652 10.50 -7.35 15.07
N TRP A 653 10.25 -7.45 13.77
CA TRP A 653 11.07 -8.25 12.85
C TRP A 653 11.42 -7.45 11.60
N ARG A 654 12.62 -7.65 11.07
CA ARG A 654 13.08 -7.04 9.81
C ARG A 654 13.52 -8.09 8.80
N THR A 655 13.11 -7.92 7.55
CA THR A 655 13.75 -8.51 6.37
C THR A 655 14.60 -7.47 5.65
N THR A 656 15.66 -7.91 4.96
CA THR A 656 16.38 -7.13 3.94
C THR A 656 16.39 -7.81 2.56
N ASN A 657 15.73 -8.95 2.42
CA ASN A 657 15.68 -9.80 1.22
C ASN A 657 14.26 -10.29 0.89
N THR A 658 13.29 -9.38 0.98
CA THR A 658 11.89 -9.60 0.58
C THR A 658 11.19 -10.72 1.38
N GLY A 659 11.54 -10.90 2.65
CA GLY A 659 10.99 -11.93 3.52
C GLY A 659 11.52 -13.33 3.25
N SER A 660 12.75 -13.45 2.73
CA SER A 660 13.45 -14.74 2.61
C SER A 660 14.13 -15.14 3.92
N SER A 661 14.53 -14.17 4.74
CA SER A 661 15.00 -14.35 6.11
C SER A 661 14.62 -13.15 6.98
N TRP A 662 14.51 -13.37 8.28
CA TRP A 662 14.09 -12.35 9.25
C TRP A 662 15.08 -12.22 10.40
N THR A 663 15.32 -10.98 10.83
CA THR A 663 16.06 -10.62 12.05
C THR A 663 15.07 -10.14 13.10
N ASP A 664 15.13 -10.71 14.30
CA ASP A 664 14.40 -10.21 15.46
C ASP A 664 15.06 -8.90 15.95
N LEU A 665 14.30 -7.80 15.94
CA LEU A 665 14.71 -6.48 16.42
C LEU A 665 14.14 -6.17 17.82
N SER A 666 13.59 -7.16 18.53
CA SER A 666 12.92 -6.92 19.80
C SER A 666 13.89 -6.67 20.95
N ALA A 667 15.13 -7.15 20.85
CA ALA A 667 16.23 -6.90 21.78
C ALA A 667 15.83 -6.86 23.27
N ASN A 668 15.67 -5.67 23.84
CA ASN A 668 15.34 -5.43 25.24
C ASN A 668 13.86 -5.05 25.50
N LEU A 669 12.96 -5.15 24.53
CA LEU A 669 11.51 -4.94 24.72
C LEU A 669 10.94 -5.92 25.77
N PRO A 670 9.93 -5.49 26.55
CA PRO A 670 9.14 -6.42 27.35
C PRO A 670 8.30 -7.33 26.43
N ASN A 671 7.95 -8.53 26.90
CA ASN A 671 7.07 -9.44 26.18
C ASN A 671 5.61 -8.92 26.24
N ILE A 672 5.22 -8.08 25.28
CA ILE A 672 3.94 -7.36 25.23
C ILE A 672 3.45 -7.24 23.78
N PRO A 673 2.13 -7.25 23.52
CA PRO A 673 1.56 -6.81 22.25
C PRO A 673 2.17 -5.52 21.69
N VAL A 674 2.62 -5.59 20.43
CA VAL A 674 3.00 -4.43 19.62
C VAL A 674 1.92 -4.22 18.57
N ASN A 675 1.33 -3.04 18.56
CA ASN A 675 0.09 -2.74 17.84
C ASN A 675 0.34 -1.87 16.57
N GLY A 676 1.34 -0.98 16.61
CA GLY A 676 1.70 -0.12 15.48
C GLY A 676 3.22 0.11 15.38
N PHE A 677 3.69 0.55 14.21
CA PHE A 677 5.11 0.76 13.89
C PHE A 677 5.31 1.96 12.97
N ALA A 678 6.17 2.91 13.36
CA ALA A 678 6.57 4.05 12.56
C ALA A 678 8.06 3.98 12.21
N LEU A 679 8.37 4.00 10.91
CA LEU A 679 9.73 4.13 10.39
C LEU A 679 10.14 5.61 10.33
N VAL A 680 10.93 6.08 11.30
CA VAL A 680 11.43 7.46 11.37
C VAL A 680 12.78 7.55 10.62
N PRO A 681 13.06 8.66 9.91
CA PRO A 681 14.33 8.85 9.20
C PRO A 681 15.54 8.74 10.13
N GLY A 682 16.68 8.30 9.59
CA GLY A 682 17.90 8.02 10.36
C GLY A 682 18.01 6.58 10.86
N GLY A 683 16.99 5.73 10.63
CA GLY A 683 16.92 4.37 11.19
C GLY A 683 16.35 4.34 12.61
N GLU A 684 15.65 5.40 13.01
CA GLU A 684 14.89 5.46 14.27
C GLU A 684 13.54 4.74 14.09
N PHE A 685 13.08 4.03 15.11
CA PHE A 685 11.79 3.34 15.12
C PHE A 685 10.97 3.76 16.34
N ASP A 686 9.67 3.98 16.14
CA ASP A 686 8.70 4.09 17.24
C ASP A 686 7.64 3.00 17.11
N ILE A 687 7.22 2.43 18.23
CA ILE A 687 6.17 1.41 18.28
C ILE A 687 5.11 1.70 19.35
N GLY A 688 3.85 1.44 19.01
CA GLY A 688 2.73 1.47 19.95
C GLY A 688 2.53 0.11 20.62
N THR A 689 2.32 0.08 21.94
CA THR A 689 2.14 -1.17 22.72
C THR A 689 1.03 -1.03 23.76
N ASP A 690 0.61 -2.14 24.38
CA ASP A 690 -0.30 -2.17 25.53
C ASP A 690 0.27 -1.54 26.84
N LEU A 691 1.47 -0.95 26.76
CA LEU A 691 2.19 -0.25 27.84
C LEU A 691 2.68 1.17 27.43
N GLY A 692 2.23 1.72 26.30
CA GLY A 692 2.65 3.03 25.79
C GLY A 692 3.56 2.94 24.55
N VAL A 693 4.29 4.01 24.26
CA VAL A 693 5.23 4.10 23.13
C VAL A 693 6.65 3.73 23.56
N PHE A 694 7.33 2.94 22.73
CA PHE A 694 8.76 2.65 22.82
C PHE A 694 9.49 3.16 21.59
N ARG A 695 10.75 3.60 21.77
CA ARG A 695 11.64 4.08 20.71
C ARG A 695 12.92 3.26 20.64
N SER A 696 13.39 2.96 19.44
CA SER A 696 14.79 2.65 19.14
C SER A 696 15.41 3.79 18.35
N SER A 697 16.63 4.20 18.73
CA SER A 697 17.45 5.18 17.97
C SER A 697 18.73 4.55 17.41
N ASP A 698 18.74 3.22 17.25
CA ASP A 698 19.91 2.40 16.93
C ASP A 698 19.55 1.22 16.01
N ASP A 699 18.64 1.43 15.05
CA ASP A 699 18.22 0.44 14.05
C ASP A 699 17.68 -0.87 14.66
N GLY A 700 17.02 -0.75 15.82
CA GLY A 700 16.37 -1.86 16.55
C GLY A 700 17.30 -2.64 17.48
N ALA A 701 18.52 -2.17 17.74
CA ALA A 701 19.44 -2.83 18.66
C ALA A 701 19.06 -2.66 20.14
N SER A 702 18.40 -1.56 20.50
CA SER A 702 17.83 -1.33 21.83
C SER A 702 16.61 -0.40 21.80
N TRP A 703 15.79 -0.49 22.84
CA TRP A 703 14.54 0.25 22.98
C TRP A 703 14.46 0.95 24.34
N SER A 704 13.98 2.19 24.34
CA SER A 704 13.65 2.99 25.52
C SER A 704 12.15 3.29 25.59
N VAL A 705 11.65 3.65 26.78
CA VAL A 705 10.27 4.11 26.95
C VAL A 705 10.16 5.56 26.46
N ALA A 706 9.35 5.80 25.43
CA ALA A 706 9.15 7.09 24.80
C ALA A 706 7.76 7.67 25.14
N SER A 707 7.41 7.69 26.43
CA SER A 707 6.06 8.05 26.91
C SER A 707 6.05 9.30 27.81
N THR A 708 7.03 10.19 27.71
CA THR A 708 7.09 11.44 28.50
C THR A 708 5.89 12.34 28.20
N GLY A 709 5.04 12.58 29.19
CA GLY A 709 3.79 13.35 29.03
C GLY A 709 2.60 12.54 28.47
N LEU A 710 2.82 11.30 28.03
CA LEU A 710 1.77 10.37 27.61
C LEU A 710 1.30 9.55 28.82
N PRO A 711 -0.01 9.34 29.03
CA PRO A 711 -0.51 8.43 30.06
C PRO A 711 -0.05 6.97 29.85
N ASN A 712 -0.08 6.16 30.92
CA ASN A 712 0.19 4.71 30.86
C ASN A 712 -0.99 3.93 30.25
N VAL A 713 -1.28 4.23 28.97
CA VAL A 713 -2.41 3.73 28.17
C VAL A 713 -1.92 2.80 27.06
N ALA A 714 -2.80 1.93 26.57
CA ALA A 714 -2.50 1.15 25.37
C ALA A 714 -2.51 2.06 24.13
N VAL A 715 -1.45 1.97 23.33
CA VAL A 715 -1.30 2.69 22.06
C VAL A 715 -1.52 1.68 20.95
N TYR A 716 -2.52 1.94 20.10
CA TYR A 716 -2.93 1.03 19.02
C TYR A 716 -2.32 1.39 17.68
N ASP A 717 -1.93 2.65 17.48
CA ASP A 717 -1.23 3.07 16.28
C ASP A 717 -0.23 4.19 16.56
N VAL A 718 0.81 4.27 15.72
CA VAL A 718 1.80 5.34 15.70
C VAL A 718 2.12 5.74 14.25
N VAL A 719 1.96 7.02 13.92
CA VAL A 719 2.07 7.53 12.54
C VAL A 719 3.07 8.68 12.50
N TYR A 720 4.12 8.54 11.70
CA TYR A 720 5.13 9.59 11.53
C TYR A 720 4.92 10.40 10.25
N ASN A 721 4.83 11.72 10.40
CA ASN A 721 4.78 12.69 9.32
C ASN A 721 6.19 13.20 8.99
N LEU A 722 6.70 12.85 7.80
CA LEU A 722 8.01 13.28 7.29
C LEU A 722 8.18 14.81 7.18
N THR A 723 7.11 15.53 6.84
CA THR A 723 7.14 16.96 6.52
C THR A 723 7.15 17.82 7.77
N THR A 724 6.25 17.56 8.71
CA THR A 724 6.17 18.29 9.99
C THR A 724 7.11 17.72 11.05
N LYS A 725 7.71 16.55 10.79
CA LYS A 725 8.50 15.74 11.72
C LYS A 725 7.73 15.38 12.99
N THR A 726 6.41 15.26 12.89
CA THR A 726 5.52 14.92 14.01
C THR A 726 5.25 13.43 14.04
N LEU A 727 5.37 12.81 15.21
CA LEU A 727 4.81 11.50 15.49
C LEU A 727 3.46 11.69 16.17
N ALA A 728 2.43 11.02 15.64
CA ALA A 728 1.12 10.90 16.28
C ALA A 728 0.96 9.52 16.89
N ALA A 729 0.20 9.42 17.98
CA ALA A 729 -0.17 8.16 18.64
C ALA A 729 -1.69 8.11 18.88
N ALA A 730 -2.31 7.02 18.46
CA ALA A 730 -3.72 6.73 18.73
C ALA A 730 -3.83 5.83 19.96
N THR A 731 -4.47 6.34 21.03
CA THR A 731 -4.61 5.59 22.28
C THR A 731 -6.01 5.02 22.45
N HIS A 732 -6.10 3.89 23.13
CA HIS A 732 -7.37 3.29 23.50
C HIS A 732 -7.72 3.72 24.92
N GLY A 733 -8.46 4.83 25.04
CA GLY A 733 -8.96 5.36 26.30
C GLY A 733 -8.43 6.74 26.68
N ARG A 734 -7.53 7.37 25.91
CA ARG A 734 -6.99 8.72 26.20
C ARG A 734 -6.92 9.65 24.97
N GLY A 735 -7.61 9.33 23.88
CA GLY A 735 -7.61 10.12 22.65
C GLY A 735 -6.32 10.01 21.82
N ALA A 736 -6.04 11.00 20.99
CA ALA A 736 -4.87 11.08 20.13
C ALA A 736 -3.84 12.07 20.69
N TRP A 737 -2.56 11.78 20.48
CA TRP A 737 -1.44 12.56 21.02
C TRP A 737 -0.41 12.84 19.93
N THR A 738 0.35 13.92 20.03
CA THR A 738 1.49 14.21 19.13
C THR A 738 2.76 14.61 19.86
N VAL A 739 3.90 14.38 19.21
CA VAL A 739 5.21 14.89 19.64
C VAL A 739 6.06 15.24 18.42
N SER A 740 6.82 16.34 18.51
CA SER A 740 7.76 16.76 17.46
C SER A 740 9.11 16.07 17.63
N LEU A 741 9.67 15.57 16.53
CA LEU A 741 10.93 14.83 16.49
C LEU A 741 11.99 15.59 15.67
N THR A 742 13.26 15.43 16.06
CA THR A 742 14.40 15.95 15.30
C THR A 742 15.36 14.80 14.99
N PRO A 743 15.03 13.94 14.01
CA PRO A 743 15.85 12.78 13.69
C PRO A 743 17.22 13.17 13.13
N THR A 744 18.23 12.37 13.42
CA THR A 744 19.60 12.60 12.93
C THR A 744 19.78 11.96 11.55
N LEU A 745 20.08 12.78 10.54
CA LEU A 745 20.15 12.32 9.14
C LEU A 745 21.59 12.25 8.65
N THR A 746 22.05 11.06 8.26
CA THR A 746 23.37 10.82 7.67
C THR A 746 23.22 10.20 6.28
N PRO A 747 23.85 10.74 5.23
CA PRO A 747 23.70 10.22 3.87
C PRO A 747 24.49 8.91 3.72
N THR A 748 23.81 7.85 3.27
CA THR A 748 24.34 6.48 3.15
C THR A 748 24.16 5.87 1.76
N GLN A 749 23.31 6.47 0.93
CA GLN A 749 23.04 6.01 -0.43
C GLN A 749 22.81 7.17 -1.40
N VAL A 750 23.22 6.95 -2.64
CA VAL A 750 22.88 7.78 -3.81
C VAL A 750 21.57 7.25 -4.39
N PHE A 751 20.70 8.12 -4.87
CA PHE A 751 19.42 7.74 -5.49
C PHE A 751 19.16 8.57 -6.75
N VAL A 752 18.67 7.97 -7.83
CA VAL A 752 18.37 8.67 -9.08
C VAL A 752 16.90 9.10 -9.07
N ASP A 753 16.62 10.36 -8.72
CA ASP A 753 15.28 10.94 -8.66
C ASP A 753 14.63 11.09 -10.04
N ALA A 754 15.44 11.46 -11.03
CA ALA A 754 14.99 11.56 -12.41
C ALA A 754 16.13 11.19 -13.36
N ALA A 755 15.78 10.47 -14.41
CA ALA A 755 16.66 10.18 -15.53
C ALA A 755 15.87 10.17 -16.84
N PRO A 756 16.50 10.52 -17.98
CA PRO A 756 15.96 10.20 -19.28
C PRO A 756 15.74 8.69 -19.39
N SER A 757 14.58 8.27 -19.91
CA SER A 757 14.35 6.88 -20.33
C SER A 757 15.17 6.52 -21.58
N SER A 758 15.57 7.52 -22.36
CA SER A 758 16.29 7.33 -23.62
C SER A 758 17.20 8.50 -24.00
N TYR A 759 18.23 8.23 -24.82
CA TYR A 759 19.23 9.20 -25.27
C TYR A 759 19.46 9.12 -26.79
N THR A 760 19.87 10.23 -27.40
CA THR A 760 20.45 10.23 -28.75
C THR A 760 21.98 10.29 -28.61
N SER A 761 22.72 9.39 -29.25
CA SER A 761 24.18 9.32 -29.08
C SER A 761 24.86 10.64 -29.40
N GLY A 762 25.66 11.16 -28.47
CA GLY A 762 26.39 12.42 -28.58
C GLY A 762 25.57 13.69 -28.34
N ALA A 763 24.24 13.60 -28.24
CA ALA A 763 23.41 14.73 -27.82
C ALA A 763 23.55 14.98 -26.31
N LEU A 764 23.44 16.24 -25.90
CA LEU A 764 23.24 16.56 -24.48
C LEU A 764 21.95 15.89 -24.00
N THR A 765 22.09 15.04 -22.99
CA THR A 765 20.97 14.24 -22.47
C THR A 765 20.07 15.13 -21.62
N ARG A 766 18.78 14.80 -21.53
CA ARG A 766 17.88 15.50 -20.58
C ARG A 766 18.38 15.27 -19.15
N THR A 767 18.15 16.25 -18.29
CA THR A 767 18.66 16.33 -16.91
C THR A 767 18.56 15.01 -16.16
N PHE A 768 19.67 14.55 -15.59
CA PHE A 768 19.63 13.59 -14.49
C PHE A 768 19.56 14.36 -13.17
N SER A 769 18.62 13.99 -12.31
CA SER A 769 18.51 14.49 -10.94
C SER A 769 18.81 13.35 -9.98
N VAL A 770 19.72 13.60 -9.04
CA VAL A 770 20.26 12.57 -8.14
C VAL A 770 20.35 13.13 -6.72
N SER A 771 19.93 12.35 -5.73
CA SER A 771 19.89 12.72 -4.33
C SER A 771 20.84 11.89 -3.47
N LEU A 772 21.27 12.50 -2.37
CA LEU A 772 21.95 11.85 -1.25
C LEU A 772 20.91 11.57 -0.17
N ARG A 773 20.66 10.29 0.10
CA ARG A 773 19.60 9.83 1.01
C ARG A 773 20.16 9.05 2.19
N GLU A 774 19.44 9.07 3.30
CA GLU A 774 19.70 8.21 4.46
C GLU A 774 19.06 6.82 4.29
N VAL A 775 19.26 5.93 5.27
CA VAL A 775 18.95 4.49 5.18
C VAL A 775 17.46 4.19 4.95
N THR A 776 16.54 5.03 5.45
CA THR A 776 15.09 4.86 5.23
C THR A 776 14.58 5.42 3.90
N GLY A 777 15.43 6.12 3.14
CA GLY A 777 15.12 6.67 1.82
C GLY A 777 14.77 8.15 1.76
N VAL A 778 15.01 8.93 2.82
CA VAL A 778 14.78 10.38 2.86
C VAL A 778 16.04 11.15 2.42
N THR A 779 15.88 12.20 1.60
CA THR A 779 16.98 13.08 1.19
C THR A 779 17.53 13.86 2.38
N VAL A 780 18.86 13.90 2.53
CA VAL A 780 19.52 14.54 3.68
C VAL A 780 19.72 16.04 3.43
N PRO A 781 19.00 16.93 4.15
CA PRO A 781 19.16 18.37 3.98
C PRO A 781 20.56 18.80 4.42
N GLY A 782 21.23 19.59 3.58
CA GLY A 782 22.59 20.07 3.83
C GLY A 782 23.73 19.15 3.37
N ALA A 783 23.46 17.92 2.90
CA ALA A 783 24.50 17.08 2.33
C ALA A 783 25.08 17.69 1.03
N SER A 784 26.40 17.70 0.90
CA SER A 784 27.13 18.43 -0.16
C SER A 784 28.17 17.60 -0.91
N ASN A 785 28.17 16.28 -0.72
CA ASN A 785 29.14 15.36 -1.32
C ASN A 785 29.13 15.44 -2.86
N ALA A 786 30.30 15.24 -3.47
CA ALA A 786 30.41 15.10 -4.91
C ALA A 786 29.80 13.77 -5.38
N ILE A 787 28.92 13.83 -6.38
CA ILE A 787 28.35 12.68 -7.07
C ILE A 787 28.99 12.57 -8.44
N THR A 788 29.59 11.42 -8.73
CA THR A 788 30.21 11.11 -10.03
C THR A 788 29.35 10.10 -10.79
N ALA A 789 29.08 10.40 -12.06
CA ALA A 789 28.42 9.53 -13.02
C ALA A 789 29.44 8.74 -13.84
N THR A 790 29.19 7.46 -14.05
CA THR A 790 30.02 6.53 -14.85
C THR A 790 29.13 5.61 -15.68
N ILE A 791 29.65 5.02 -16.76
CA ILE A 791 28.99 3.88 -17.42
C ILE A 791 29.60 2.60 -16.87
N THR A 792 28.75 1.73 -16.31
CA THR A 792 29.17 0.45 -15.69
C THR A 792 28.78 -0.77 -16.52
N ALA A 793 27.83 -0.61 -17.45
CA ALA A 793 27.52 -1.62 -18.46
C ALA A 793 27.01 -0.96 -19.75
N GLY A 794 27.36 -1.53 -20.90
CA GLY A 794 27.22 -0.91 -22.22
C GLY A 794 28.55 -0.37 -22.72
N GLY A 795 28.74 -0.32 -24.05
CA GLY A 795 30.00 0.05 -24.70
C GLY A 795 30.20 1.57 -24.91
N GLY A 796 29.40 2.40 -24.24
CA GLY A 796 29.40 3.86 -24.41
C GLY A 796 30.40 4.63 -23.54
N THR A 797 30.48 5.94 -23.76
CA THR A 797 31.21 6.88 -22.88
C THR A 797 30.36 8.08 -22.49
N LEU A 798 30.57 8.58 -21.27
CA LEU A 798 30.02 9.86 -20.80
C LEU A 798 30.95 11.01 -21.18
N ASN A 799 30.39 12.12 -21.62
CA ASN A 799 31.12 13.33 -21.98
C ASN A 799 30.45 14.56 -21.33
N GLY A 800 31.22 15.62 -21.11
CA GLY A 800 30.77 16.83 -20.42
C GLY A 800 30.91 16.74 -18.90
N THR A 801 29.99 17.34 -18.15
CA THR A 801 30.05 17.39 -16.67
C THR A 801 29.58 16.08 -16.05
N THR A 802 30.52 15.20 -15.72
CA THR A 802 30.27 13.88 -15.11
C THR A 802 30.35 13.86 -13.58
N THR A 803 30.79 14.94 -12.93
CA THR A 803 30.78 15.08 -11.45
C THR A 803 30.12 16.38 -11.05
N VAL A 804 29.18 16.32 -10.10
CA VAL A 804 28.44 17.47 -9.56
C VAL A 804 28.36 17.35 -8.04
N SER A 805 28.70 18.42 -7.32
CA SER A 805 28.48 18.51 -5.87
C SER A 805 27.00 18.68 -5.57
N ALA A 806 26.48 17.90 -4.62
CA ALA A 806 25.12 18.09 -4.15
C ALA A 806 24.96 19.47 -3.48
N VAL A 807 23.78 20.06 -3.64
CA VAL A 807 23.33 21.25 -2.92
C VAL A 807 22.09 20.83 -2.14
N SER A 808 22.15 20.91 -0.81
CA SER A 808 21.09 20.43 0.09
C SER A 808 20.64 18.98 -0.18
N GLY A 809 21.59 18.10 -0.51
CA GLY A 809 21.34 16.70 -0.82
C GLY A 809 20.90 16.41 -2.26
N MET A 810 20.83 17.40 -3.16
CA MET A 810 20.44 17.23 -4.57
C MET A 810 21.55 17.64 -5.55
N ALA A 811 21.84 16.82 -6.56
CA ALA A 811 22.73 17.12 -7.68
C ALA A 811 21.98 16.99 -9.01
N ASN A 812 22.22 17.92 -9.94
CA ASN A 812 21.59 17.93 -11.26
C ASN A 812 22.64 17.99 -12.36
N PHE A 813 22.59 17.04 -13.30
CA PHE A 813 23.52 16.92 -14.41
C PHE A 813 22.88 17.50 -15.68
N PHE A 814 23.17 18.76 -15.97
CA PHE A 814 22.61 19.49 -17.13
C PHE A 814 23.46 19.43 -18.40
N ALA A 815 24.75 19.10 -18.27
CA ALA A 815 25.73 19.17 -19.36
C ALA A 815 26.44 17.83 -19.58
N MET A 816 25.69 16.71 -19.50
CA MET A 816 26.20 15.37 -19.71
C MET A 816 25.62 14.76 -21.00
N SER A 817 26.47 14.20 -21.85
CA SER A 817 26.08 13.45 -23.05
C SER A 817 26.57 12.00 -22.99
N ILE A 818 25.76 11.11 -23.55
CA ILE A 818 26.05 9.68 -23.65
C ILE A 818 26.39 9.36 -25.11
N THR A 819 27.51 8.69 -25.37
CA THR A 819 27.86 8.15 -26.69
C THR A 819 27.79 6.63 -26.68
N GLY A 820 27.73 6.02 -27.87
CA GLY A 820 27.71 4.56 -28.03
C GLY A 820 26.32 4.02 -28.39
N SER A 821 26.26 2.74 -28.76
CA SER A 821 25.05 2.06 -29.25
C SER A 821 24.40 1.16 -28.20
N GLY A 822 23.07 1.04 -28.26
CA GLY A 822 22.28 0.18 -27.37
C GLY A 822 22.02 0.77 -25.98
N PRO A 823 21.49 -0.03 -25.03
CA PRO A 823 21.26 0.41 -23.66
C PRO A 823 22.59 0.66 -22.92
N GLN A 824 22.68 1.79 -22.21
CA GLN A 824 23.79 2.09 -21.30
C GLN A 824 23.28 2.10 -19.86
N THR A 825 24.03 1.49 -18.94
CA THR A 825 23.79 1.60 -17.49
C THR A 825 24.67 2.71 -16.96
N VAL A 826 24.06 3.83 -16.56
CA VAL A 826 24.72 4.96 -15.92
C VAL A 826 24.63 4.79 -14.42
N THR A 827 25.78 4.72 -13.74
CA THR A 827 25.90 4.58 -12.29
C THR A 827 26.40 5.87 -11.66
N PHE A 828 25.70 6.33 -10.63
CA PHE A 828 26.02 7.50 -9.82
C PHE A 828 26.56 7.05 -8.46
N SER A 829 27.74 7.52 -8.11
CA SER A 829 28.45 7.16 -6.88
C SER A 829 28.93 8.39 -6.11
N ALA A 830 28.88 8.33 -4.79
CA ALA A 830 29.49 9.28 -3.87
C ALA A 830 30.32 8.51 -2.82
N ALA A 831 31.38 9.14 -2.29
CA ALA A 831 32.31 8.47 -1.37
C ALA A 831 31.60 7.97 -0.10
N GLY A 832 31.79 6.68 0.23
CA GLY A 832 31.19 6.05 1.41
C GLY A 832 29.71 5.70 1.29
N MET A 833 29.10 5.81 0.10
CA MET A 833 27.66 5.61 -0.10
C MET A 833 27.36 4.49 -1.10
N THR A 834 26.22 3.83 -0.93
CA THR A 834 25.70 2.85 -1.90
C THR A 834 25.38 3.57 -3.22
N PRO A 835 25.93 3.16 -4.37
CA PRO A 835 25.67 3.80 -5.66
C PRO A 835 24.31 3.40 -6.25
N ALA A 836 23.68 4.29 -7.02
CA ALA A 836 22.46 3.99 -7.78
C ALA A 836 22.75 3.96 -9.29
N SER A 837 22.03 3.11 -10.02
CA SER A 837 22.22 2.92 -11.46
C SER A 837 20.90 3.00 -12.22
N VAL A 838 20.94 3.55 -13.43
CA VAL A 838 19.79 3.64 -14.33
C VAL A 838 20.15 3.20 -15.75
N VAL A 839 19.25 2.47 -16.40
CA VAL A 839 19.43 2.04 -17.79
C VAL A 839 18.76 3.03 -18.72
N VAL A 840 19.54 3.67 -19.59
CA VAL A 840 19.07 4.62 -20.60
C VAL A 840 19.21 3.97 -21.98
N ARG A 841 18.14 3.96 -22.78
CA ARG A 841 18.14 3.31 -24.11
C ARG A 841 18.48 4.30 -25.22
N MET A 842 19.32 3.93 -26.18
CA MET A 842 19.52 4.76 -27.37
C MET A 842 18.23 4.85 -28.18
N VAL A 843 17.85 6.04 -28.63
CA VAL A 843 16.87 6.25 -29.71
C VAL A 843 17.63 6.44 -31.01
N VAL A 844 17.22 5.72 -32.05
CA VAL A 844 17.66 5.95 -33.44
C VAL A 844 16.64 6.88 -34.11
N PRO A 845 17.00 8.13 -34.47
CA PRO A 845 16.10 9.04 -35.15
C PRO A 845 15.57 8.46 -36.47
N VAL A 846 14.30 8.74 -36.79
CA VAL A 846 13.72 8.32 -38.07
C VAL A 846 14.42 9.05 -39.22
N THR A 847 14.83 8.30 -40.23
CA THR A 847 15.34 8.80 -41.51
C THR A 847 14.53 8.23 -42.66
N MET A 848 14.42 8.99 -43.75
CA MET A 848 13.73 8.63 -44.97
C MET A 848 14.70 8.46 -46.14
N SER A 849 14.30 7.67 -47.14
CA SER A 849 14.90 7.69 -48.48
C SER A 849 13.82 7.41 -49.54
N LEU A 850 13.97 8.03 -50.72
CA LEU A 850 13.07 7.83 -51.86
C LEU A 850 13.82 7.16 -53.02
N SER A 851 13.19 6.20 -53.67
CA SER A 851 13.72 5.60 -54.90
C SER A 851 12.60 5.29 -55.92
N PRO A 852 12.66 5.83 -57.15
CA PRO A 852 13.66 6.79 -57.64
C PRO A 852 13.43 8.22 -57.11
N THR A 853 14.46 9.06 -57.11
CA THR A 853 14.40 10.50 -56.77
C THR A 853 14.04 11.40 -57.96
N SER A 854 13.87 10.82 -59.15
CA SER A 854 13.30 11.49 -60.31
C SER A 854 12.59 10.48 -61.19
N SER A 855 11.58 10.93 -61.94
CA SER A 855 10.99 10.14 -63.02
C SER A 855 10.83 10.96 -64.28
N ARG A 856 10.70 10.26 -65.40
CA ARG A 856 10.58 10.83 -66.74
C ARG A 856 9.68 9.93 -67.59
N ASP A 857 8.66 10.54 -68.15
CA ASP A 857 7.73 9.91 -69.08
C ASP A 857 7.49 10.83 -70.29
N SER A 858 6.99 10.27 -71.40
CA SER A 858 6.67 11.07 -72.57
C SER A 858 5.51 10.50 -73.37
N VAL A 859 4.60 11.38 -73.77
CA VAL A 859 3.34 11.08 -74.46
C VAL A 859 3.21 11.91 -75.74
N LEU A 860 2.28 11.55 -76.61
CA LEU A 860 1.96 12.32 -77.82
C LEU A 860 0.93 13.42 -77.51
N ALA A 861 0.96 14.50 -78.27
CA ALA A 861 0.00 15.59 -78.19
C ALA A 861 -1.42 15.10 -78.52
N GLY A 862 -2.36 15.37 -77.61
CA GLY A 862 -3.73 14.86 -77.68
C GLY A 862 -3.97 13.53 -76.94
N ALA A 863 -2.96 12.96 -76.26
CA ALA A 863 -3.18 11.86 -75.34
C ALA A 863 -4.12 12.28 -74.19
N THR A 864 -5.09 11.41 -73.86
CA THR A 864 -6.07 11.62 -72.78
C THR A 864 -5.91 10.63 -71.62
N THR A 865 -5.18 9.53 -71.83
CA THR A 865 -4.92 8.51 -70.81
C THR A 865 -3.95 9.04 -69.76
N ALA A 866 -4.27 8.85 -68.48
CA ALA A 866 -3.40 9.22 -67.38
C ALA A 866 -2.31 8.16 -67.17
N HIS A 867 -1.04 8.58 -67.10
CA HIS A 867 0.11 7.68 -66.95
C HIS A 867 0.54 7.58 -65.48
N ALA A 868 0.50 6.38 -64.89
CA ALA A 868 0.82 6.14 -63.49
C ALA A 868 2.33 5.92 -63.24
N ASP A 869 2.81 6.35 -62.07
CA ASP A 869 4.17 6.09 -61.59
C ASP A 869 4.23 6.07 -60.05
N SER A 870 5.36 5.61 -59.49
CA SER A 870 5.58 5.59 -58.04
C SER A 870 7.05 5.65 -57.63
N ALA A 871 7.30 6.22 -56.46
CA ALA A 871 8.57 6.09 -55.74
C ALA A 871 8.35 5.33 -54.42
N SER A 872 9.30 4.47 -54.08
CA SER A 872 9.33 3.76 -52.81
C SER A 872 9.92 4.67 -51.75
N LEU A 873 9.18 4.90 -50.66
CA LEU A 873 9.65 5.55 -49.45
C LEU A 873 10.10 4.48 -48.46
N THR A 874 11.39 4.45 -48.16
CA THR A 874 11.92 3.61 -47.07
C THR A 874 12.13 4.49 -45.85
N MET A 875 11.71 4.01 -44.68
CA MET A 875 11.91 4.69 -43.40
C MET A 875 12.65 3.77 -42.44
N THR A 876 13.64 4.31 -41.73
CA THR A 876 14.50 3.56 -40.79
C THR A 876 14.68 4.35 -39.51
N GLY A 877 14.74 3.67 -38.35
CA GLY A 877 14.82 4.29 -37.02
C GLY A 877 13.66 3.89 -36.12
N ASP A 878 13.67 4.34 -34.87
CA ASP A 878 12.65 3.97 -33.88
C ASP A 878 11.33 4.66 -34.19
N SER A 879 10.23 3.92 -34.06
CA SER A 879 8.88 4.33 -34.51
C SER A 879 8.71 4.51 -36.03
N ALA A 880 9.71 4.20 -36.87
CA ALA A 880 9.62 4.38 -38.32
C ALA A 880 8.44 3.66 -38.98
N ALA A 881 7.94 2.56 -38.41
CA ALA A 881 6.75 1.86 -38.91
C ALA A 881 5.42 2.60 -38.65
N VAL A 882 5.38 3.53 -37.69
CA VAL A 882 4.18 4.30 -37.29
C VAL A 882 4.29 5.80 -37.60
N THR A 883 5.41 6.26 -38.16
CA THR A 883 5.58 7.67 -38.57
C THR A 883 4.73 7.97 -39.80
N ALA A 884 3.83 8.95 -39.70
CA ALA A 884 3.04 9.44 -40.83
C ALA A 884 3.87 10.33 -41.77
N TRP A 885 3.59 10.22 -43.07
CA TRP A 885 4.17 11.05 -44.12
C TRP A 885 3.08 11.55 -45.08
N THR A 886 3.34 12.71 -45.70
CA THR A 886 2.51 13.30 -46.74
C THR A 886 3.35 13.63 -47.96
N ALA A 887 2.73 13.61 -49.13
CA ALA A 887 3.31 14.06 -50.39
C ALA A 887 2.48 15.22 -50.94
N THR A 888 3.15 16.25 -51.46
CA THR A 888 2.53 17.39 -52.15
C THR A 888 3.12 17.53 -53.55
N LYS A 889 2.36 18.12 -54.46
CA LYS A 889 2.72 18.39 -55.87
C LYS A 889 2.71 19.90 -56.12
N ALA A 890 3.47 20.38 -57.11
CA ALA A 890 3.50 21.80 -57.48
C ALA A 890 2.56 22.16 -58.64
N HIS A 891 2.15 21.20 -59.50
CA HIS A 891 1.36 21.51 -60.70
C HIS A 891 0.03 20.75 -60.82
N ALA A 892 -0.88 21.29 -61.64
CA ALA A 892 -2.23 20.76 -61.81
C ALA A 892 -2.28 19.43 -62.59
N TRP A 893 -1.35 19.22 -63.53
CA TRP A 893 -1.32 18.06 -64.44
C TRP A 893 -0.85 16.75 -63.78
N THR A 894 -0.15 16.82 -62.64
CA THR A 894 0.11 15.65 -61.78
C THR A 894 -1.08 15.42 -60.87
N THR A 895 -1.49 14.18 -60.60
CA THR A 895 -2.45 13.84 -59.55
C THR A 895 -1.83 12.82 -58.62
N LEU A 896 -1.72 13.12 -57.33
CA LEU A 896 -1.22 12.16 -56.34
C LEU A 896 -2.31 11.13 -56.04
N THR A 897 -2.08 9.88 -56.43
CA THR A 897 -2.97 8.74 -56.16
C THR A 897 -2.64 8.04 -54.83
N THR A 898 -1.47 8.35 -54.25
CA THR A 898 -1.16 8.06 -52.84
C THR A 898 -0.40 9.25 -52.27
N ALA A 899 -1.15 10.18 -51.67
CA ALA A 899 -0.66 11.47 -51.16
C ALA A 899 -0.25 11.44 -49.67
N SER A 900 -0.45 10.32 -48.98
CA SER A 900 -0.03 10.12 -47.60
C SER A 900 0.08 8.64 -47.26
N GLY A 901 0.71 8.34 -46.13
CA GLY A 901 0.79 6.99 -45.59
C GLY A 901 1.45 6.98 -44.21
N THR A 902 1.67 5.77 -43.69
CA THR A 902 2.31 5.55 -42.39
C THR A 902 3.40 4.51 -42.56
N GLY A 903 4.61 4.85 -42.11
CA GLY A 903 5.81 4.05 -42.28
C GLY A 903 6.28 3.86 -43.73
N PRO A 904 7.18 2.90 -43.97
CA PRO A 904 7.67 2.58 -45.32
C PRO A 904 6.51 2.28 -46.28
N GLY A 905 6.56 2.85 -47.48
CA GLY A 905 5.43 2.81 -48.40
C GLY A 905 5.77 3.24 -49.83
N ARG A 906 4.75 3.62 -50.60
CA ARG A 906 4.93 4.17 -51.95
C ARG A 906 4.15 5.46 -52.13
N VAL A 907 4.85 6.51 -52.54
CA VAL A 907 4.22 7.71 -53.11
C VAL A 907 3.83 7.35 -54.53
N ARG A 908 2.55 7.50 -54.88
CA ARG A 908 2.04 7.19 -56.23
C ARG A 908 1.38 8.41 -56.83
N TRP A 909 1.56 8.58 -58.14
CA TRP A 909 0.95 9.67 -58.88
C TRP A 909 0.60 9.24 -60.30
N THR A 910 -0.24 10.04 -60.94
CA THR A 910 -0.59 9.92 -62.36
C THR A 910 -0.37 11.26 -63.05
N ARG A 911 0.17 11.23 -64.26
CA ARG A 911 0.33 12.39 -65.14
C ARG A 911 -0.88 12.46 -66.05
N ASN A 912 -1.63 13.56 -66.03
CA ASN A 912 -2.73 13.81 -66.96
C ASN A 912 -2.25 14.76 -68.09
N PRO A 913 -2.02 14.25 -69.31
CA PRO A 913 -1.58 15.08 -70.43
C PRO A 913 -2.71 15.84 -71.14
N THR A 914 -3.97 15.62 -70.76
CA THR A 914 -5.13 16.22 -71.42
C THR A 914 -5.05 17.75 -71.40
N GLY A 915 -5.05 18.38 -72.59
CA GLY A 915 -4.97 19.84 -72.73
C GLY A 915 -3.57 20.46 -72.61
N LEU A 916 -2.52 19.65 -72.41
CA LEU A 916 -1.14 20.13 -72.46
C LEU A 916 -0.65 20.29 -73.91
N ALA A 917 0.05 21.39 -74.19
CA ALA A 917 0.70 21.63 -75.47
C ALA A 917 1.99 20.80 -75.61
N VAL A 918 2.58 20.77 -76.81
CA VAL A 918 3.92 20.18 -77.00
C VAL A 918 4.94 20.92 -76.13
N GLY A 919 5.66 20.20 -75.28
CA GLY A 919 6.59 20.79 -74.32
C GLY A 919 7.08 19.82 -73.24
N LYS A 920 8.03 20.31 -72.43
CA LYS A 920 8.56 19.61 -71.25
C LYS A 920 7.95 20.23 -70.00
N TYR A 921 7.14 19.47 -69.29
CA TYR A 921 6.53 19.82 -68.02
C TYR A 921 7.28 19.12 -66.89
N VAL A 922 7.66 19.86 -65.85
CA VAL A 922 8.37 19.32 -64.68
C VAL A 922 7.54 19.63 -63.44
N ASP A 923 7.39 18.63 -62.57
CA ASP A 923 6.77 18.77 -61.26
C ASP A 923 7.74 18.31 -60.16
N THR A 924 7.59 18.86 -58.97
CA THR A 924 8.37 18.49 -57.79
C THR A 924 7.42 17.92 -56.75
N ILE A 925 7.39 16.59 -56.66
CA ILE A 925 6.64 15.91 -55.60
C ILE A 925 7.49 15.97 -54.33
N THR A 926 7.03 16.70 -53.32
CA THR A 926 7.72 16.88 -52.05
C THR A 926 7.13 15.96 -51.01
N VAL A 927 7.95 15.12 -50.37
CA VAL A 927 7.55 14.12 -49.38
C VAL A 927 8.07 14.53 -48.01
N THR A 928 7.16 14.69 -47.06
CA THR A 928 7.42 15.21 -45.72
C THR A 928 6.92 14.23 -44.67
N ALA A 929 7.79 13.82 -43.75
CA ALA A 929 7.41 13.15 -42.51
C ALA A 929 7.92 14.01 -41.34
N PRO A 930 7.05 14.59 -40.49
CA PRO A 930 7.48 15.54 -39.45
C PRO A 930 8.47 14.99 -38.41
N GLN A 931 8.53 13.66 -38.23
CA GLN A 931 9.47 13.01 -37.29
C GLN A 931 10.79 12.59 -37.96
N ALA A 932 10.95 12.75 -39.27
CA ALA A 932 12.15 12.32 -39.98
C ALA A 932 13.21 13.42 -40.03
N SER A 933 14.42 13.12 -39.55
CA SER A 933 15.51 14.10 -39.38
C SER A 933 16.13 14.62 -40.68
N ASN A 934 15.83 13.98 -41.82
CA ASN A 934 16.39 14.31 -43.13
C ASN A 934 15.32 14.67 -44.19
N GLY A 935 14.11 15.04 -43.77
CA GLY A 935 13.05 15.55 -44.64
C GLY A 935 13.06 17.07 -44.79
N PRO A 936 12.31 17.64 -45.77
CA PRO A 936 11.53 16.93 -46.78
C PRO A 936 12.38 16.44 -47.96
N LEU A 937 12.04 15.26 -48.49
CA LEU A 937 12.67 14.70 -49.69
C LEU A 937 11.86 15.08 -50.94
N ARG A 938 12.48 15.01 -52.12
CA ARG A 938 11.85 15.44 -53.39
C ARG A 938 12.01 14.38 -54.48
N ILE A 939 10.97 14.27 -55.30
CA ILE A 939 10.96 13.53 -56.56
C ILE A 939 10.77 14.55 -57.67
N ILE A 940 11.71 14.64 -58.60
CA ILE A 940 11.57 15.48 -59.79
C ILE A 940 10.87 14.66 -60.88
N ASP A 941 9.58 14.88 -61.10
CA ASP A 941 8.84 14.22 -62.17
C ASP A 941 8.88 15.07 -63.45
N THR A 942 9.04 14.43 -64.61
CA THR A 942 9.04 15.13 -65.90
C THR A 942 8.13 14.43 -66.91
N LEU A 943 7.09 15.12 -67.37
CA LEU A 943 6.31 14.73 -68.54
C LEU A 943 6.81 15.48 -69.78
N VAL A 944 7.08 14.77 -70.87
CA VAL A 944 7.36 15.39 -72.17
C VAL A 944 6.21 15.09 -73.13
N VAL A 945 5.43 16.11 -73.48
CA VAL A 945 4.40 16.03 -74.52
C VAL A 945 5.07 16.31 -75.86
N ARG A 946 5.08 15.32 -76.75
CA ARG A 946 5.74 15.37 -78.07
C ARG A 946 4.72 15.64 -79.18
N PRO A 947 5.12 16.22 -80.33
CA PRO A 947 4.24 16.29 -81.49
C PRO A 947 3.79 14.90 -81.93
N SER A 948 2.55 14.77 -82.40
CA SER A 948 2.07 13.53 -83.02
C SER A 948 2.66 13.39 -84.42
N VAL A 949 3.54 12.40 -84.61
CA VAL A 949 4.20 12.10 -85.88
C VAL A 949 3.69 10.77 -86.41
N VAL A 950 3.41 10.71 -87.71
CA VAL A 950 2.98 9.50 -88.42
C VAL A 950 4.04 8.41 -88.30
N ALA A 951 3.62 7.18 -87.99
CA ALA A 951 4.53 6.04 -87.88
C ALA A 951 5.08 5.64 -89.25
N VAL A 952 6.41 5.51 -89.36
CA VAL A 952 7.06 4.84 -90.50
C VAL A 952 7.23 3.37 -90.14
N SER A 953 6.56 2.49 -90.88
CA SER A 953 6.67 1.04 -90.73
C SER A 953 7.88 0.49 -91.48
N PHE A 954 8.67 -0.36 -90.83
CA PHE A 954 9.65 -1.19 -91.53
C PHE A 954 8.94 -2.40 -92.15
N ALA A 955 8.89 -2.47 -93.49
CA ALA A 955 8.61 -3.71 -94.19
C ALA A 955 9.87 -4.57 -94.14
N GLY A 956 9.78 -5.78 -93.58
CA GLY A 956 10.94 -6.65 -93.37
C GLY A 956 11.15 -7.65 -94.50
N ASP A 957 12.27 -8.36 -94.44
CA ASP A 957 12.35 -9.73 -94.94
C ASP A 957 13.34 -10.57 -94.12
N THR A 958 13.04 -11.86 -93.94
CA THR A 958 13.86 -12.78 -93.12
C THR A 958 14.83 -13.55 -93.98
N ILE A 959 16.11 -13.19 -93.97
CA ILE A 959 17.14 -13.88 -94.76
C ILE A 959 17.52 -15.22 -94.08
N ARG A 960 17.36 -16.33 -94.80
CA ARG A 960 17.90 -17.65 -94.43
C ARG A 960 19.03 -18.00 -95.40
N GLY A 961 20.22 -18.28 -94.89
CA GLY A 961 21.41 -18.62 -95.69
C GLY A 961 22.31 -19.63 -94.97
N ALA A 962 23.04 -20.46 -95.72
CA ALA A 962 23.86 -21.54 -95.20
C ALA A 962 25.20 -21.05 -94.61
N GLN A 963 25.81 -21.89 -93.78
CA GLN A 963 26.67 -21.49 -92.65
C GLN A 963 28.04 -20.82 -92.96
N ASN A 964 28.43 -20.63 -94.23
CA ASN A 964 29.81 -20.23 -94.59
C ASN A 964 29.98 -19.00 -95.51
N ASP A 965 28.91 -18.40 -96.06
CA ASP A 965 29.02 -17.24 -96.97
C ASP A 965 27.97 -16.15 -96.70
N VAL A 966 28.21 -15.32 -95.67
CA VAL A 966 27.46 -14.06 -95.46
C VAL A 966 28.45 -12.93 -95.19
N ALA A 967 29.01 -12.38 -96.27
CA ALA A 967 29.85 -11.18 -96.22
C ALA A 967 28.99 -9.91 -96.37
N SER A 968 28.82 -9.19 -95.26
CA SER A 968 28.08 -7.91 -95.11
C SER A 968 26.55 -7.96 -95.18
N ILE A 969 25.91 -7.08 -94.39
CA ILE A 969 24.48 -6.76 -94.44
C ILE A 969 24.38 -5.25 -94.68
N ASP A 970 23.86 -4.83 -95.83
CA ASP A 970 23.61 -3.43 -96.16
C ASP A 970 22.19 -3.03 -95.71
N LEU A 971 22.11 -2.12 -94.73
CA LEU A 971 20.86 -1.48 -94.33
C LEU A 971 20.80 -0.06 -94.94
N GLN A 972 19.98 0.12 -95.97
CA GLN A 972 19.69 1.45 -96.51
C GLN A 972 18.55 2.10 -95.71
N ALA A 973 18.81 3.28 -95.16
CA ALA A 973 17.79 4.16 -94.60
C ALA A 973 17.80 5.47 -95.38
N ASP A 974 16.65 5.87 -95.92
CA ASP A 974 16.49 7.20 -96.50
C ASP A 974 16.36 8.23 -95.38
N LEU A 975 17.33 9.13 -95.30
CA LEU A 975 17.43 10.17 -94.27
C LEU A 975 17.02 11.57 -94.79
N SER A 976 16.43 11.64 -95.98
CA SER A 976 16.06 12.90 -96.67
C SER A 976 15.02 13.77 -95.95
N ALA A 977 14.32 13.24 -94.93
CA ALA A 977 13.24 13.92 -94.21
C ALA A 977 13.63 14.52 -92.84
N LEU A 978 14.92 14.55 -92.47
CA LEU A 978 15.38 15.10 -91.18
C LEU A 978 15.89 16.54 -91.33
N PRO A 979 15.29 17.55 -90.66
CA PRO A 979 15.87 18.88 -90.56
C PRO A 979 17.24 18.84 -89.89
N GLY A 980 18.15 19.72 -90.31
CA GLY A 980 19.57 19.64 -89.97
C GLY A 980 19.91 19.61 -88.47
N SER A 981 21.13 19.13 -88.19
CA SER A 981 21.84 19.10 -86.90
C SER A 981 21.37 18.14 -85.80
N ALA A 982 21.26 16.84 -86.12
CA ALA A 982 21.50 15.76 -85.13
C ALA A 982 22.10 14.48 -85.76
N LEU A 983 23.30 14.09 -85.33
CA LEU A 983 23.84 12.74 -85.56
C LEU A 983 23.22 11.78 -84.53
N LEU A 984 22.45 10.80 -84.98
CA LEU A 984 21.85 9.76 -84.15
C LEU A 984 22.67 8.47 -84.25
N ALA A 985 23.34 8.10 -83.15
CA ALA A 985 23.93 6.78 -83.01
C ALA A 985 22.84 5.76 -82.61
N TYR A 986 22.67 4.72 -83.43
CA TYR A 986 21.75 3.62 -83.15
C TYR A 986 22.50 2.43 -82.55
N ALA A 987 22.00 1.90 -81.43
CA ALA A 987 22.36 0.57 -80.97
C ALA A 987 21.28 -0.41 -81.44
N ALA A 988 21.68 -1.44 -82.17
CA ALA A 988 20.83 -2.57 -82.55
C ALA A 988 21.20 -3.79 -81.69
N THR A 989 20.19 -4.52 -81.21
CA THR A 989 20.37 -5.81 -80.53
C THR A 989 20.12 -6.91 -81.56
N VAL A 990 21.07 -7.83 -81.70
CA VAL A 990 21.01 -8.93 -82.65
C VAL A 990 21.15 -10.24 -81.89
N SER A 991 20.15 -11.12 -81.97
CA SER A 991 20.21 -12.47 -81.42
C SER A 991 20.62 -13.50 -82.48
N TRP A 992 21.31 -14.54 -82.01
CA TRP A 992 21.79 -15.64 -82.82
C TRP A 992 21.19 -16.94 -82.30
N ASP A 993 20.32 -17.55 -83.10
CA ASP A 993 20.00 -18.98 -83.01
C ASP A 993 20.84 -19.71 -84.08
N SER A 994 21.12 -20.98 -83.82
CA SER A 994 21.86 -21.98 -84.59
C SER A 994 21.56 -22.09 -86.11
N SER A 995 20.59 -21.35 -86.64
CA SER A 995 20.31 -21.27 -88.08
C SER A 995 19.74 -19.92 -88.60
N VAL A 996 19.55 -18.89 -87.76
CA VAL A 996 18.97 -17.58 -88.18
C VAL A 996 19.54 -16.42 -87.34
N VAL A 997 19.84 -15.30 -88.01
CA VAL A 997 20.15 -14.00 -87.38
C VAL A 997 18.88 -13.15 -87.32
N ARG A 998 18.54 -12.59 -86.14
CA ARG A 998 17.39 -11.68 -85.97
C ARG A 998 17.81 -10.36 -85.35
N LEU A 999 17.21 -9.26 -85.83
CA LEU A 999 17.43 -7.91 -85.30
C LEU A 999 16.23 -7.53 -84.44
N ASP A 1000 16.35 -7.73 -83.13
CA ASP A 1000 15.19 -7.75 -82.22
C ASP A 1000 14.72 -6.36 -81.81
N SER A 1001 15.63 -5.37 -81.77
CA SER A 1001 15.27 -3.94 -81.70
C SER A 1001 16.46 -3.04 -82.00
N ALA A 1002 16.19 -1.82 -82.46
CA ALA A 1002 17.16 -0.73 -82.51
C ALA A 1002 16.63 0.51 -81.77
N ARG A 1003 17.47 1.14 -80.94
CA ARG A 1003 17.16 2.41 -80.26
C ARG A 1003 18.35 3.36 -80.33
N ALA A 1004 18.05 4.66 -80.45
CA ALA A 1004 19.07 5.71 -80.48
C ALA A 1004 19.58 6.03 -79.07
N ILE A 1005 20.90 6.21 -78.92
CA ILE A 1005 21.55 6.50 -77.64
C ILE A 1005 22.29 7.84 -77.72
N ALA A 1006 21.67 8.87 -77.11
CA ALA A 1006 22.21 10.17 -76.69
C ALA A 1006 23.07 11.02 -77.66
N SER A 1007 22.66 12.29 -77.84
CA SER A 1007 23.37 13.34 -78.57
C SER A 1007 24.26 14.18 -77.65
N GLY A 1008 25.46 14.59 -78.07
CA GLY A 1008 26.30 15.43 -77.21
C GLY A 1008 27.66 15.95 -77.71
N PHE A 1009 27.77 16.47 -78.94
CA PHE A 1009 28.84 17.42 -79.31
C PHE A 1009 28.34 18.39 -80.39
N ALA A 1010 28.63 19.69 -80.24
CA ALA A 1010 28.34 20.69 -81.26
C ALA A 1010 29.54 20.83 -82.20
N ALA A 1011 29.31 20.72 -83.51
CA ALA A 1011 30.32 20.95 -84.55
C ALA A 1011 30.05 22.28 -85.28
N PRO A 1012 31.11 23.04 -85.66
CA PRO A 1012 30.95 24.24 -86.46
C PRO A 1012 30.51 23.91 -87.90
N ALA A 1013 29.84 24.88 -88.54
CA ALA A 1013 29.17 24.67 -89.82
C ALA A 1013 30.14 24.33 -90.97
N ALA A 1014 29.80 23.27 -91.72
CA ALA A 1014 30.35 22.98 -93.04
C ALA A 1014 29.23 22.55 -93.99
N THR A 1015 29.08 23.29 -95.08
CA THR A 1015 28.09 23.06 -96.14
C THR A 1015 28.58 22.02 -97.14
N ALA A 1016 27.96 20.83 -97.18
CA ALA A 1016 27.93 19.97 -98.36
C ALA A 1016 26.83 18.90 -98.19
N ALA A 1017 25.95 18.76 -99.17
CA ALA A 1017 25.05 17.61 -99.24
C ALA A 1017 25.83 16.43 -99.82
N GLY A 1018 25.92 15.32 -99.07
CA GLY A 1018 26.67 14.14 -99.49
C GLY A 1018 26.11 12.86 -98.87
N LEU A 1019 25.88 11.85 -99.71
CA LEU A 1019 25.33 10.54 -99.32
C LEU A 1019 26.33 9.74 -98.48
N GLY A 1020 26.13 9.68 -97.16
CA GLY A 1020 26.92 8.84 -96.27
C GLY A 1020 26.45 7.38 -96.27
N LYS A 1021 27.31 6.44 -96.68
CA LYS A 1021 27.08 4.99 -96.49
C LYS A 1021 27.62 4.54 -95.14
N LEU A 1022 26.80 3.82 -94.36
CA LEU A 1022 27.23 3.12 -93.15
C LEU A 1022 27.45 1.64 -93.49
N GLN A 1023 28.68 1.16 -93.35
CA GLN A 1023 29.04 -0.22 -93.67
C GLN A 1023 29.38 -1.00 -92.39
N LEU A 1024 28.63 -2.06 -92.10
CA LEU A 1024 28.88 -2.95 -90.96
C LEU A 1024 29.61 -4.21 -91.45
N SER A 1025 30.85 -4.39 -91.01
CA SER A 1025 31.62 -5.61 -91.24
C SER A 1025 31.89 -6.32 -89.92
N ALA A 1026 31.49 -7.59 -89.85
CA ALA A 1026 31.84 -8.51 -88.77
C ALA A 1026 32.79 -9.57 -89.33
N SER A 1027 33.94 -9.77 -88.68
CA SER A 1027 34.84 -10.88 -88.99
C SER A 1027 34.81 -11.89 -87.85
N GLN A 1028 34.62 -13.16 -88.18
CA GLN A 1028 34.57 -14.25 -87.20
C GLN A 1028 35.98 -14.81 -87.01
N ALA A 1029 36.55 -14.65 -85.81
CA ALA A 1029 37.79 -15.32 -85.44
C ALA A 1029 37.47 -16.75 -84.96
N THR A 1030 38.03 -17.76 -85.62
CA THR A 1030 37.72 -19.17 -85.37
C THR A 1030 38.53 -19.74 -84.19
N GLY A 1031 37.85 -20.01 -83.08
CA GLY A 1031 38.40 -20.71 -81.90
C GLY A 1031 37.34 -21.60 -81.27
N ARG A 1032 37.70 -22.84 -80.91
CA ARG A 1032 36.73 -23.85 -80.44
C ARG A 1032 36.27 -23.61 -79.00
N GLY A 1033 34.97 -23.37 -78.82
CA GLY A 1033 34.24 -23.56 -77.56
C GLY A 1033 33.97 -22.30 -76.74
N GLY A 1034 32.68 -21.93 -76.60
CA GLY A 1034 32.21 -20.82 -75.76
C GLY A 1034 32.09 -19.50 -76.50
N ALA A 1035 30.86 -19.04 -76.74
CA ALA A 1035 30.59 -17.89 -77.60
C ALA A 1035 30.71 -16.53 -76.87
N PHE A 1036 31.74 -15.74 -77.22
CA PHE A 1036 31.79 -14.29 -76.95
C PHE A 1036 32.39 -13.55 -78.15
N GLY A 1037 31.54 -12.89 -78.94
CA GLY A 1037 31.96 -12.12 -80.11
C GLY A 1037 32.24 -10.65 -79.79
N LEU A 1038 33.50 -10.20 -79.94
CA LEU A 1038 33.88 -8.80 -79.86
C LEU A 1038 33.62 -8.09 -81.20
N ALA A 1039 32.50 -7.36 -81.30
CA ALA A 1039 32.26 -6.46 -82.43
C ALA A 1039 33.08 -5.15 -82.26
N ARG A 1040 34.07 -4.92 -83.13
CA ARG A 1040 34.76 -3.63 -83.23
C ARG A 1040 34.04 -2.75 -84.26
N LEU A 1041 33.43 -1.65 -83.81
CA LEU A 1041 32.95 -0.62 -84.74
C LEU A 1041 34.11 0.20 -85.28
N TYR A 1042 34.13 0.37 -86.60
CA TYR A 1042 34.97 1.36 -87.29
C TYR A 1042 34.06 2.34 -88.01
N TYR A 1043 34.23 3.63 -87.73
CA TYR A 1043 33.61 4.69 -88.53
C TYR A 1043 34.64 5.19 -89.56
N ARG A 1044 34.22 5.37 -90.81
CA ARG A 1044 35.03 5.99 -91.86
C ARG A 1044 34.22 7.07 -92.56
N PHE A 1045 34.62 8.32 -92.38
CA PHE A 1045 34.24 9.38 -93.31
C PHE A 1045 35.10 9.24 -94.57
N VAL A 1046 34.46 9.28 -95.73
CA VAL A 1046 35.11 9.43 -97.03
C VAL A 1046 34.64 10.76 -97.60
N SER A 1047 35.48 11.79 -97.52
CA SER A 1047 35.31 12.98 -98.34
C SER A 1047 35.96 12.74 -99.70
N ASP A 1048 35.37 13.31 -100.73
CA ASP A 1048 36.04 13.59 -101.99
C ASP A 1048 37.05 14.75 -101.79
N SER A 1049 37.86 15.17 -102.76
CA SER A 1049 38.22 14.58 -104.06
C SER A 1049 39.75 14.47 -104.24
N SER A 1050 40.53 14.60 -103.16
CA SER A 1050 42.01 14.53 -103.21
C SER A 1050 42.57 13.36 -102.39
N GLY A 1051 43.27 12.43 -103.06
CA GLY A 1051 43.65 11.12 -102.52
C GLY A 1051 44.79 11.10 -101.50
N ARG A 1052 44.66 11.79 -100.36
CA ARG A 1052 45.61 11.69 -99.23
C ARG A 1052 45.03 10.84 -98.10
N LYS A 1053 45.71 9.74 -97.76
CA LYS A 1053 45.40 8.92 -96.58
C LYS A 1053 45.95 9.62 -95.33
N SER A 1054 45.09 10.16 -94.47
CA SER A 1054 45.44 10.56 -93.10
C SER A 1054 45.43 9.34 -92.16
N ALA A 1055 46.23 9.40 -91.10
CA ALA A 1055 46.57 8.23 -90.29
C ALA A 1055 45.42 7.71 -89.40
N LEU A 1056 45.39 6.39 -89.19
CA LEU A 1056 44.53 5.72 -88.22
C LEU A 1056 45.14 5.84 -86.82
N THR A 1057 44.47 6.56 -85.91
CA THR A 1057 44.81 6.54 -84.48
C THR A 1057 43.93 5.53 -83.75
N PRO A 1058 44.48 4.43 -83.20
CA PRO A 1058 43.70 3.45 -82.47
C PRO A 1058 43.40 3.92 -81.03
N LEU A 1059 42.14 3.81 -80.61
CA LEU A 1059 41.72 3.96 -79.22
C LEU A 1059 41.28 2.60 -78.68
N PHE A 1060 42.20 1.90 -78.02
CA PHE A 1060 41.91 0.67 -77.29
C PHE A 1060 41.63 0.98 -75.81
N THR A 1061 40.42 0.59 -75.39
CA THR A 1061 40.11 -0.33 -74.26
C THR A 1061 41.05 -0.35 -73.03
N THR A 1062 40.56 -0.58 -71.80
CA THR A 1062 39.60 -1.64 -71.46
C THR A 1062 38.90 -1.39 -70.11
N LEU A 1063 37.62 -1.78 -70.02
CA LEU A 1063 36.92 -2.02 -68.76
C LEU A 1063 36.78 -3.55 -68.63
N THR A 1064 37.47 -4.16 -67.68
CA THR A 1064 37.37 -5.61 -67.45
C THR A 1064 36.18 -5.96 -66.56
N SER A 1065 35.48 -7.02 -66.92
CA SER A 1065 34.46 -7.68 -66.10
C SER A 1065 34.82 -9.16 -65.93
N GLY A 1066 34.45 -9.76 -64.80
CA GLY A 1066 34.21 -11.20 -64.67
C GLY A 1066 35.42 -12.18 -64.72
N THR A 1067 35.69 -12.79 -63.56
CA THR A 1067 36.06 -14.22 -63.38
C THR A 1067 37.35 -14.81 -63.98
N ASN A 1068 38.27 -15.12 -63.05
CA ASN A 1068 39.16 -16.29 -62.93
C ASN A 1068 40.30 -16.59 -63.94
N THR A 1069 41.52 -16.69 -63.38
CA THR A 1069 42.62 -17.56 -63.83
C THR A 1069 43.24 -18.31 -62.63
N SER A 1070 43.96 -19.40 -62.88
CA SER A 1070 44.05 -20.62 -62.04
C SER A 1070 45.47 -21.09 -61.65
N LEU A 1071 45.54 -22.33 -61.07
CA LEU A 1071 46.66 -23.22 -60.65
C LEU A 1071 47.14 -23.03 -59.19
N LEU A 1072 47.44 -24.04 -58.36
CA LEU A 1072 47.31 -25.54 -58.34
C LEU A 1072 46.91 -25.97 -56.88
N GLY A 1073 46.58 -27.21 -56.49
CA GLY A 1073 46.42 -28.53 -57.12
C GLY A 1073 45.67 -29.49 -56.15
N THR A 1074 45.40 -30.76 -56.51
CA THR A 1074 44.26 -31.55 -55.94
C THR A 1074 44.62 -32.98 -55.51
N LEU A 1075 43.97 -33.54 -54.46
CA LEU A 1075 43.45 -34.93 -54.47
C LEU A 1075 42.36 -35.23 -53.40
N ALA A 1076 41.65 -36.35 -53.61
CA ALA A 1076 40.39 -36.86 -53.03
C ALA A 1076 40.64 -38.11 -52.13
N VAL A 1077 39.73 -38.80 -51.39
CA VAL A 1077 38.28 -38.67 -51.03
C VAL A 1077 37.91 -39.66 -49.87
N SER A 1078 36.91 -39.33 -49.04
CA SER A 1078 36.13 -40.21 -48.09
C SER A 1078 36.88 -40.93 -46.94
N ASN A 1079 36.26 -41.34 -45.81
CA ASN A 1079 34.85 -41.70 -45.59
C ASN A 1079 34.40 -41.64 -44.09
N GLY A 1080 33.11 -41.30 -43.84
CA GLY A 1080 32.35 -41.70 -42.63
C GLY A 1080 32.26 -40.79 -41.39
N GLY A 1081 31.04 -40.64 -40.83
CA GLY A 1081 30.84 -40.41 -39.37
C GLY A 1081 30.12 -39.12 -38.93
N ALA A 1082 28.80 -39.16 -38.75
CA ALA A 1082 27.91 -38.03 -38.44
C ALA A 1082 27.80 -37.58 -36.95
N VAL A 1083 27.14 -36.41 -36.73
CA VAL A 1083 26.35 -35.93 -35.55
C VAL A 1083 27.00 -35.04 -34.45
N ALA A 1084 26.72 -33.72 -34.58
CA ALA A 1084 26.21 -32.69 -33.64
C ALA A 1084 26.44 -32.62 -32.09
N VAL A 1085 26.42 -31.36 -31.60
CA VAL A 1085 26.07 -30.82 -30.24
C VAL A 1085 27.17 -30.67 -29.14
N GLY A 1086 27.63 -29.42 -28.92
CA GLY A 1086 27.39 -28.63 -27.67
C GLY A 1086 28.26 -28.74 -26.39
N VAL A 1087 28.81 -27.57 -25.99
CA VAL A 1087 29.07 -27.03 -24.61
C VAL A 1087 30.22 -27.69 -23.79
N LEU A 1088 31.05 -26.97 -23.00
CA LEU A 1088 30.83 -26.61 -21.57
C LEU A 1088 31.94 -25.70 -20.96
N ARG A 1089 31.63 -25.01 -19.84
CA ARG A 1089 32.62 -24.34 -18.98
C ARG A 1089 33.20 -25.34 -17.97
N GLY A 1090 34.53 -25.34 -17.77
CA GLY A 1090 35.17 -25.96 -16.58
C GLY A 1090 36.38 -26.84 -16.87
N ASP A 1091 36.61 -27.22 -18.12
CA ASP A 1091 37.89 -27.72 -18.63
C ASP A 1091 38.83 -26.51 -18.80
N VAL A 1092 40.01 -26.56 -18.18
CA VAL A 1092 40.97 -25.45 -18.12
C VAL A 1092 42.29 -25.79 -18.79
N ASN A 1093 42.58 -27.10 -18.98
CA ASN A 1093 43.76 -27.55 -19.72
C ASN A 1093 43.51 -27.62 -21.24
N GLY A 1094 42.24 -27.64 -21.68
CA GLY A 1094 41.80 -27.65 -23.07
C GLY A 1094 41.80 -29.02 -23.76
N ASP A 1095 41.78 -30.13 -22.99
CA ASP A 1095 41.80 -31.49 -23.51
C ASP A 1095 40.42 -32.04 -23.94
N GLY A 1096 39.35 -31.32 -23.61
CA GLY A 1096 37.96 -31.66 -23.92
C GLY A 1096 37.24 -32.44 -22.81
N GLN A 1097 37.87 -32.68 -21.66
CA GLN A 1097 37.25 -33.32 -20.50
C GLN A 1097 37.38 -32.50 -19.22
N LEU A 1098 36.39 -32.63 -18.34
CA LEU A 1098 36.32 -31.92 -17.07
C LEU A 1098 36.88 -32.84 -15.97
N THR A 1099 38.18 -32.75 -15.73
CA THR A 1099 38.92 -33.74 -14.92
C THR A 1099 39.32 -33.24 -13.54
N ALA A 1100 39.82 -34.14 -12.69
CA ALA A 1100 40.42 -33.76 -11.41
C ALA A 1100 41.69 -32.89 -11.59
N ALA A 1101 42.36 -32.95 -12.75
CA ALA A 1101 43.53 -32.13 -13.03
C ALA A 1101 43.16 -30.64 -13.25
N ASP A 1102 42.02 -30.37 -13.88
CA ASP A 1102 41.49 -29.01 -14.07
C ASP A 1102 41.15 -28.33 -12.73
N ALA A 1103 40.49 -29.08 -11.85
CA ALA A 1103 40.21 -28.63 -10.48
C ALA A 1103 41.51 -28.36 -9.68
N GLN A 1104 42.55 -29.16 -9.91
CA GLN A 1104 43.84 -29.03 -9.23
C GLN A 1104 44.68 -27.84 -9.75
N LEU A 1105 44.61 -27.56 -11.07
CA LEU A 1105 45.22 -26.38 -11.69
C LEU A 1105 44.60 -25.07 -11.18
N ILE A 1106 43.27 -25.02 -11.04
CA ILE A 1106 42.58 -23.85 -10.45
C ILE A 1106 43.04 -23.62 -9.00
N LEU A 1107 43.14 -24.69 -8.19
CA LEU A 1107 43.58 -24.57 -6.78
C LEU A 1107 45.03 -24.12 -6.64
N GLN A 1108 45.93 -24.58 -7.51
CA GLN A 1108 47.34 -24.19 -7.48
C GLN A 1108 47.54 -22.71 -7.86
N ALA A 1109 46.78 -22.22 -8.86
CA ALA A 1109 46.82 -20.82 -9.27
C ALA A 1109 46.31 -19.85 -8.17
N ALA A 1110 45.39 -20.30 -7.31
CA ALA A 1110 44.83 -19.49 -6.22
C ALA A 1110 45.70 -19.43 -4.95
N ALA A 1111 46.65 -20.35 -4.76
CA ALA A 1111 47.37 -20.54 -3.48
C ALA A 1111 48.88 -20.22 -3.51
N GLY A 1112 49.51 -20.09 -4.68
CA GLY A 1112 50.78 -19.37 -4.84
C GLY A 1112 52.09 -20.06 -4.43
N LEU A 1113 52.12 -21.32 -3.99
CA LEU A 1113 53.37 -22.09 -3.78
C LEU A 1113 53.23 -23.58 -4.15
N PRO A 1114 54.32 -24.26 -4.58
CA PRO A 1114 54.33 -25.67 -4.97
C PRO A 1114 54.74 -26.60 -3.83
N LEU A 1115 54.41 -27.91 -3.94
CA LEU A 1115 55.41 -28.98 -3.73
C LEU A 1115 54.93 -30.36 -4.21
N ALA A 1116 55.89 -31.30 -4.26
CA ALA A 1116 55.82 -32.56 -4.99
C ALA A 1116 55.29 -33.76 -4.18
N ALA A 1117 55.03 -34.84 -4.90
CA ALA A 1117 54.74 -36.19 -4.39
C ALA A 1117 55.88 -36.73 -3.48
N PRO A 1118 55.60 -37.70 -2.57
CA PRO A 1118 54.41 -38.56 -2.53
C PRO A 1118 53.58 -38.48 -1.25
N ALA A 1119 52.25 -38.42 -1.39
CA ALA A 1119 51.31 -38.60 -0.29
C ALA A 1119 50.19 -39.58 -0.68
N LYS A 1120 49.93 -40.56 0.19
CA LYS A 1120 48.90 -41.60 0.02
C LYS A 1120 47.68 -41.22 0.87
N ALA A 1121 46.47 -41.41 0.37
CA ALA A 1121 45.25 -40.94 1.03
C ALA A 1121 44.99 -41.60 2.40
N LEU A 1122 44.42 -40.83 3.34
CA LEU A 1122 43.98 -41.27 4.67
C LEU A 1122 42.46 -41.16 4.83
N GLN A 1123 41.91 -41.94 5.75
CA GLN A 1123 40.50 -42.33 5.86
C GLN A 1123 39.52 -41.23 6.36
N ASN A 1124 39.95 -39.95 6.39
CA ASN A 1124 39.22 -38.83 7.01
C ASN A 1124 38.81 -37.74 5.98
N GLY A 1125 38.53 -38.12 4.73
CA GLY A 1125 38.29 -37.19 3.60
C GLY A 1125 36.84 -36.76 3.33
N ASP A 1126 35.85 -37.43 3.93
CA ASP A 1126 34.43 -37.06 3.84
C ASP A 1126 34.09 -36.11 4.99
N ALA A 1127 33.96 -34.82 4.68
CA ALA A 1127 33.75 -33.75 5.64
C ALA A 1127 32.27 -33.50 5.95
N ASN A 1128 31.35 -34.06 5.15
CA ASN A 1128 29.90 -33.92 5.31
C ASN A 1128 29.18 -35.21 5.78
N CYS A 1129 29.91 -36.31 5.91
CA CYS A 1129 29.50 -37.61 6.47
C CYS A 1129 28.41 -38.35 5.66
N ASN A 1130 28.42 -38.21 4.32
CA ASN A 1130 27.45 -38.88 3.44
C ASN A 1130 27.96 -40.21 2.85
N GLY A 1131 29.19 -40.62 3.16
CA GLY A 1131 29.83 -41.84 2.67
C GLY A 1131 30.50 -41.71 1.30
N LYS A 1132 30.62 -40.48 0.77
CA LYS A 1132 31.20 -40.19 -0.56
C LYS A 1132 32.11 -38.96 -0.48
N LEU A 1133 33.23 -39.00 -1.20
CA LEU A 1133 34.06 -37.81 -1.41
C LEU A 1133 33.54 -37.03 -2.62
N GLU A 1134 33.00 -35.84 -2.38
CA GLU A 1134 32.40 -34.98 -3.40
C GLU A 1134 32.98 -33.55 -3.32
N ALA A 1135 32.76 -32.72 -4.35
CA ALA A 1135 33.31 -31.36 -4.40
C ALA A 1135 32.88 -30.46 -3.22
N ARG A 1136 31.80 -30.86 -2.52
CA ARG A 1136 31.28 -30.21 -1.31
C ARG A 1136 32.23 -30.35 -0.11
N ASP A 1137 32.98 -31.44 -0.01
CA ASP A 1137 33.94 -31.66 1.08
C ASP A 1137 35.13 -30.71 0.97
N ALA A 1138 35.63 -30.50 -0.26
CA ALA A 1138 36.67 -29.53 -0.54
C ALA A 1138 36.24 -28.09 -0.21
N GLN A 1139 34.97 -27.73 -0.46
CA GLN A 1139 34.43 -26.42 -0.07
C GLN A 1139 34.33 -26.23 1.45
N ILE A 1140 33.94 -27.28 2.20
CA ILE A 1140 33.89 -27.23 3.68
C ILE A 1140 35.29 -27.06 4.28
N VAL A 1141 36.29 -27.77 3.72
CA VAL A 1141 37.70 -27.63 4.12
C VAL A 1141 38.24 -26.23 3.79
N LEU A 1142 37.97 -25.69 2.58
CA LEU A 1142 38.38 -24.32 2.22
C LEU A 1142 37.77 -23.28 3.16
N ALA A 1143 36.47 -23.34 3.44
CA ALA A 1143 35.77 -22.39 4.31
C ALA A 1143 36.41 -22.32 5.72
N LYS A 1144 36.78 -23.48 6.27
CA LYS A 1144 37.44 -23.59 7.57
C LYS A 1144 38.87 -23.03 7.57
N LEU A 1145 39.56 -23.07 6.42
CA LEU A 1145 40.94 -22.60 6.25
C LEU A 1145 41.04 -21.07 6.14
N VAL A 1146 39.99 -20.40 5.63
CA VAL A 1146 39.89 -18.93 5.55
C VAL A 1146 39.10 -18.31 6.73
N GLY A 1147 38.90 -19.05 7.81
CA GLY A 1147 38.29 -18.54 9.05
C GLY A 1147 36.79 -18.30 9.01
N LEU A 1148 36.06 -18.85 8.03
CA LEU A 1148 34.61 -18.70 7.96
C LEU A 1148 33.91 -19.67 8.94
N PRO A 1149 32.88 -19.21 9.67
CA PRO A 1149 32.17 -20.05 10.64
C PRO A 1149 31.36 -21.14 9.94
N VAL A 1150 31.68 -22.41 10.21
CA VAL A 1150 30.98 -23.59 9.69
C VAL A 1150 30.38 -24.41 10.84
N GLY A 1151 29.06 -24.60 10.82
CA GLY A 1151 28.32 -25.35 11.83
C GLY A 1151 28.44 -26.87 11.68
N GLN A 1152 28.49 -27.56 12.82
CA GLN A 1152 28.76 -28.99 13.05
C GLN A 1152 28.53 -29.99 11.90
N PHE A 1153 29.60 -30.76 11.58
CA PHE A 1153 29.54 -32.11 11.03
C PHE A 1153 30.27 -33.09 11.98
N CYS A 1154 29.97 -34.39 11.87
CA CYS A 1154 30.52 -35.42 12.74
C CYS A 1154 32.00 -35.71 12.45
N VAL A 1155 32.91 -35.18 13.26
CA VAL A 1155 34.29 -35.69 13.28
C VAL A 1155 34.30 -37.04 14.01
N GLY A 1156 34.38 -38.14 13.26
CA GLY A 1156 34.68 -39.45 13.81
C GLY A 1156 36.01 -39.39 14.58
N LYS A 1157 36.01 -39.85 15.85
CA LYS A 1157 37.21 -39.83 16.69
C LYS A 1157 38.34 -40.64 16.06
N VAL A 1158 39.47 -39.98 15.82
CA VAL A 1158 40.80 -40.60 15.85
C VAL A 1158 41.66 -39.78 16.83
N ARG A 1159 42.54 -40.45 17.57
CA ARG A 1159 43.43 -39.85 18.58
C ARG A 1159 44.51 -38.98 17.95
#